data_AF-A0A1S2Z7F9-F1
#
_entry.id   AF-A0A1S2Z7F9-F1
#
_cell.length_a   1.000
_cell.length_b   1.000
_cell.length_c   1.000
_cell.angle_alpha   90.00
_cell.angle_beta   90.00
_cell.angle_gamma   90.00
#
_symmetry.space_group_name_H-M   'P 1'
#
loop_
_entity.id
_entity.type
_entity.pdbx_description
1 polymer ?
#
loop_
_entity_poly.entity_id
_entity_poly.type
_entity_poly.pdbx_seq_one_letter_code
_entity_poly.pdbx_strand_id
1 'polypeptide(L)'
;MQHLLTLMERDKYVYRYRKVDGSDELRDIFWAHPDAITLVNNFHIILIMDSTYKTCRYRMLLLEIIGVTSTEMTFCVGFAYLQSERVDNFTWALQMVKEHITSGEVEVIVTDRDLALMNAVENIFPKAVNLLCLFHICKNVKAKCKMTVFPKKKQVQIMEAWEALIYSYDEAQYYMKLAIFEGICSSCSIFYDYVHEQWLIPHKERFVEAWTNRVMHFGNTTTQMVESAHWSLKRILQDSIGDICSVWETINSMISNRLYANLRGVVSKNAIDHIAAEYDRVKYVGIDQTECRCTIRTTHGLPCACEIAKYSMIPRSIPLDVIHGWWSKLTFHIDASSQPSELSVKHEIDVIVKKFEELDVPGKISLKGKLREIAYPSTTSMFPPVAKVKTKGAPKKGKSKVSKRDKSTKRDPSWWEYVDASVRCSGTNACSTIDTSKVEKLAPRPSVQKLTHRPSISKVQQPRVLLFKDWLPVEIHKFIDDIIDVGDDGNCGYRAVAALLGMGENCWAFIRQQCVIELQEFMSHYEILFGGENYVRQLIHNVYVEQVASKDNWMTLPEMGYVIASKFNVVVVALSLNQSQTYFPLRSPPPTSMSDHRVIVIAFVNNCHFVQVYLKSYSPIPPASNLWKNYCNEEARQ
;
A
#
# COMPACT_ATOMS: atom_id res chain seq x y z
N MET A 1 11.99 -23.85 13.81
CA MET A 1 12.91 -22.80 14.26
C MET A 1 14.31 -23.02 13.73
N GLN A 2 14.95 -24.16 13.99
CA GLN A 2 16.29 -24.49 13.46
C GLN A 2 16.43 -24.21 11.96
N HIS A 3 15.50 -24.69 11.12
CA HIS A 3 15.50 -24.41 9.68
C HIS A 3 15.47 -22.90 9.34
N LEU A 4 14.69 -22.09 10.06
CA LEU A 4 14.63 -20.64 9.85
C LEU A 4 15.97 -19.98 10.18
N LEU A 5 16.59 -20.37 11.29
CA LEU A 5 17.90 -19.84 11.68
C LEU A 5 18.99 -20.24 10.68
N THR A 6 18.96 -21.46 10.15
CA THR A 6 19.88 -21.88 9.09
C THR A 6 19.71 -21.07 7.81
N LEU A 7 18.48 -20.72 7.41
CA LEU A 7 18.25 -19.84 6.27
C LEU A 7 18.79 -18.43 6.54
N MET A 8 18.56 -17.90 7.74
CA MET A 8 19.09 -16.59 8.15
C MET A 8 20.62 -16.57 8.18
N GLU A 9 21.28 -17.62 8.67
CA GLU A 9 22.75 -17.77 8.65
C GLU A 9 23.28 -17.85 7.21
N ARG A 10 22.67 -18.70 6.37
CA ARG A 10 23.05 -18.87 4.95
C ARG A 10 22.99 -17.55 4.20
N ASP A 11 21.91 -16.79 4.40
CA ASP A 11 21.63 -15.55 3.69
C ASP A 11 22.14 -14.31 4.46
N LYS A 12 22.92 -14.53 5.54
CA LYS A 12 23.59 -13.49 6.35
C LYS A 12 22.66 -12.42 6.92
N TYR A 13 21.42 -12.80 7.24
CA TYR A 13 20.50 -11.93 7.95
C TYR A 13 21.03 -11.62 9.35
N VAL A 14 20.85 -10.38 9.78
CA VAL A 14 20.99 -10.06 11.20
C VAL A 14 19.70 -10.40 11.89
N TYR A 15 19.76 -11.20 12.95
CA TYR A 15 18.57 -11.59 13.70
C TYR A 15 18.86 -11.68 15.20
N ARG A 16 17.82 -11.45 16.00
CA ARG A 16 17.82 -11.74 17.44
C ARG A 16 16.49 -12.34 17.84
N TYR A 17 16.49 -13.11 18.91
CA TYR A 17 15.28 -13.68 19.48
C TYR A 17 15.36 -13.68 21.01
N ARG A 18 14.20 -13.78 21.66
CA ARG A 18 14.09 -14.09 23.09
C ARG A 18 13.05 -15.17 23.33
N LYS A 19 13.27 -15.98 24.36
CA LYS A 19 12.41 -17.09 24.78
C LYS A 19 11.44 -16.65 25.88
N VAL A 20 10.40 -17.45 26.12
CA VAL A 20 9.55 -17.33 27.31
C VAL A 20 10.36 -17.76 28.54
N ASP A 21 10.25 -17.02 29.64
CA ASP A 21 11.05 -17.28 30.85
C ASP A 21 10.81 -18.71 31.37
N GLY A 22 11.89 -19.47 31.55
CA GLY A 22 11.83 -20.86 32.01
C GLY A 22 11.37 -21.87 30.95
N SER A 23 11.32 -21.48 29.66
CA SER A 23 10.90 -22.34 28.55
C SER A 23 11.79 -22.15 27.32
N ASP A 24 11.80 -23.14 26.43
CA ASP A 24 12.39 -23.04 25.09
C ASP A 24 11.41 -22.51 24.03
N GLU A 25 10.22 -22.08 24.46
CA GLU A 25 9.22 -21.45 23.60
C GLU A 25 9.68 -20.06 23.13
N LEU A 26 9.56 -19.80 21.83
CA LEU A 26 9.84 -18.50 21.24
C LEU A 26 8.86 -17.44 21.76
N ARG A 27 9.40 -16.35 22.30
CA ARG A 27 8.63 -15.16 22.70
C ARG A 27 8.62 -14.13 21.58
N ASP A 28 9.78 -13.62 21.17
CA ASP A 28 9.87 -12.64 20.09
C ASP A 28 11.09 -12.94 19.21
N ILE A 29 11.00 -12.67 17.90
CA ILE A 29 12.12 -12.78 16.96
C ILE A 29 12.11 -11.59 16.01
N PHE A 30 13.28 -10.99 15.81
CA PHE A 30 13.54 -9.89 14.88
C PHE A 30 14.56 -10.34 13.86
N TRP A 31 14.42 -9.91 12.61
CA TRP A 31 15.45 -10.06 11.58
C TRP A 31 15.45 -8.91 10.57
N ALA A 32 16.62 -8.64 10.01
CA ALA A 32 16.88 -7.63 9.00
C ALA A 32 17.88 -8.14 7.96
N HIS A 33 17.65 -7.80 6.69
CA HIS A 33 18.59 -8.12 5.62
C HIS A 33 19.83 -7.21 5.71
N PRO A 34 21.06 -7.69 5.45
CA PRO A 34 22.27 -6.85 5.51
C PRO A 34 22.20 -5.60 4.61
N ASP A 35 21.63 -5.73 3.42
CA ASP A 35 21.42 -4.57 2.53
C ASP A 35 20.42 -3.57 3.14
N ALA A 36 19.40 -4.04 3.87
CA ALA A 36 18.47 -3.17 4.56
C ALA A 36 19.15 -2.40 5.71
N ILE A 37 20.10 -3.02 6.40
CA ILE A 37 20.93 -2.33 7.40
C ILE A 37 21.80 -1.24 6.74
N THR A 38 22.35 -1.52 5.56
CA THR A 38 23.09 -0.52 4.79
C THR A 38 22.20 0.65 4.38
N LEU A 39 21.00 0.34 3.86
CA LEU A 39 20.01 1.34 3.46
C LEU A 39 19.52 2.18 4.63
N VAL A 40 19.20 1.59 5.78
CA VAL A 40 18.71 2.36 6.93
C VAL A 40 19.80 3.30 7.46
N ASN A 41 21.07 2.92 7.42
CA ASN A 41 22.15 3.85 7.76
C ASN A 41 22.21 5.05 6.80
N ASN A 42 21.97 4.84 5.51
CA ASN A 42 21.91 5.95 4.56
C ASN A 42 20.63 6.80 4.69
N PHE A 43 19.50 6.18 5.04
CA PHE A 43 18.15 6.76 5.02
C PHE A 43 17.37 6.54 6.33
N HIS A 44 17.95 6.89 7.47
CA HIS A 44 17.37 6.66 8.82
C HIS A 44 16.37 7.74 9.28
N ILE A 45 16.27 8.88 8.57
CA ILE A 45 15.51 10.05 9.04
C ILE A 45 14.03 9.71 9.27
N ILE A 46 13.46 8.87 8.42
CA ILE A 46 12.03 8.52 8.43
C ILE A 46 11.86 7.01 8.53
N LEU A 47 11.10 6.56 9.52
CA LEU A 47 10.65 5.17 9.62
C LEU A 47 9.12 5.11 9.64
N ILE A 48 8.57 4.15 8.93
CA ILE A 48 7.14 3.83 8.91
C ILE A 48 6.98 2.43 9.51
N MET A 49 6.06 2.29 10.46
CA MET A 49 5.86 1.03 11.17
C MET A 49 4.39 0.64 11.12
N ASP A 50 4.13 -0.58 10.69
CA ASP A 50 2.79 -1.18 10.74
C ASP A 50 2.87 -2.58 11.36
N SER A 51 1.90 -2.91 12.19
CA SER A 51 1.82 -4.20 12.84
C SER A 51 0.63 -4.98 12.31
N THR A 52 0.83 -6.21 11.83
CA THR A 52 -0.22 -7.04 11.25
C THR A 52 -0.32 -8.44 11.86
N TYR A 53 -1.54 -8.97 11.94
CA TYR A 53 -1.83 -10.29 12.50
C TYR A 53 -1.99 -11.36 11.41
N LYS A 54 -1.97 -12.63 11.84
CA LYS A 54 -2.25 -13.81 11.01
C LYS A 54 -1.31 -14.02 9.82
N THR A 55 -0.12 -13.46 9.91
CA THR A 55 0.97 -13.73 8.97
C THR A 55 1.67 -15.06 9.26
N CYS A 56 1.41 -15.67 10.42
CA CYS A 56 1.90 -17.01 10.75
C CYS A 56 0.87 -17.87 11.49
N ARG A 57 1.03 -19.20 11.41
CA ARG A 57 0.13 -20.19 12.06
C ARG A 57 0.02 -20.04 13.58
N TYR A 58 1.01 -19.38 14.20
CA TYR A 58 1.09 -19.15 15.65
C TYR A 58 0.29 -17.93 16.12
N ARG A 59 -0.24 -17.13 15.18
CA ARG A 59 -0.96 -15.87 15.44
C ARG A 59 -0.13 -14.82 16.21
N MET A 60 1.19 -14.84 16.02
CA MET A 60 2.06 -13.77 16.48
C MET A 60 1.78 -12.49 15.67
N LEU A 61 2.03 -11.34 16.29
CA LEU A 61 1.96 -10.02 15.66
C LEU A 61 3.23 -9.83 14.82
N LEU A 62 3.10 -9.51 13.54
CA LEU A 62 4.23 -9.12 12.70
C LEU A 62 4.32 -7.60 12.67
N LEU A 63 5.34 -7.03 13.29
CA LEU A 63 5.74 -5.64 13.08
C LEU A 63 6.65 -5.58 11.86
N GLU A 64 6.26 -4.78 10.88
CA GLU A 64 7.07 -4.42 9.71
C GLU A 64 7.59 -2.99 9.88
N ILE A 65 8.86 -2.79 9.55
CA ILE A 65 9.55 -1.50 9.69
C ILE A 65 10.10 -1.13 8.33
N ILE A 66 9.70 0.04 7.85
CA ILE A 66 9.94 0.51 6.49
C ILE A 66 10.72 1.83 6.56
N GLY A 67 11.74 1.97 5.73
CA GLY A 67 12.47 3.21 5.50
C GLY A 67 12.13 3.82 4.15
N VAL A 68 12.52 5.08 3.95
CA VAL A 68 12.20 5.85 2.75
C VAL A 68 13.47 6.51 2.20
N THR A 69 13.75 6.30 0.92
CA THR A 69 14.92 6.90 0.25
C THR A 69 14.65 8.33 -0.21
N SER A 70 15.71 9.06 -0.56
CA SER A 70 15.64 10.40 -1.17
C SER A 70 14.88 10.44 -2.51
N THR A 71 14.63 9.29 -3.12
CA THR A 71 13.81 9.11 -4.34
C THR A 71 12.38 8.68 -4.01
N GLU A 72 11.95 8.81 -2.75
CA GLU A 72 10.63 8.44 -2.25
C GLU A 72 10.29 6.94 -2.41
N MET A 73 11.30 6.09 -2.60
CA MET A 73 11.11 4.64 -2.63
C MET A 73 11.13 4.08 -1.22
N THR A 74 10.28 3.09 -0.97
CA THR A 74 10.25 2.37 0.31
C THR A 74 11.18 1.16 0.27
N PHE A 75 11.77 0.83 1.42
CA PHE A 75 12.51 -0.41 1.62
C PHE A 75 12.21 -0.98 3.01
N CYS A 76 12.18 -2.31 3.14
CA CYS A 76 11.98 -2.94 4.44
C CYS A 76 13.28 -2.91 5.24
N VAL A 77 13.27 -2.24 6.39
CA VAL A 77 14.38 -2.19 7.35
C VAL A 77 14.49 -3.53 8.09
N GLY A 78 13.35 -4.08 8.52
CA GLY A 78 13.32 -5.33 9.26
C GLY A 78 11.92 -5.72 9.70
N PHE A 79 11.82 -6.94 10.21
CA PHE A 79 10.59 -7.56 10.65
C PHE A 79 10.73 -8.07 12.08
N ALA A 80 9.65 -8.01 12.86
CA ALA A 80 9.58 -8.67 14.16
C ALA A 80 8.29 -9.46 14.33
N TYR A 81 8.39 -10.74 14.67
CA TYR A 81 7.28 -11.50 15.22
C TYR A 81 7.25 -11.33 16.74
N LEU A 82 6.14 -10.81 17.25
CA LEU A 82 5.93 -10.51 18.66
C LEU A 82 4.84 -11.41 19.27
N GLN A 83 5.09 -11.95 20.46
CA GLN A 83 4.10 -12.76 21.20
C GLN A 83 2.96 -11.90 21.75
N SER A 84 3.14 -10.60 21.98
CA SER A 84 2.02 -9.75 22.39
C SER A 84 2.16 -8.29 21.99
N GLU A 85 1.01 -7.63 21.83
CA GLU A 85 0.88 -6.18 21.62
C GLU A 85 1.02 -5.45 22.98
N ARG A 86 2.24 -5.46 23.52
CA ARG A 86 2.62 -4.77 24.77
C ARG A 86 3.85 -3.91 24.51
N VAL A 87 3.97 -2.86 25.33
CA VAL A 87 5.09 -1.90 25.27
C VAL A 87 6.44 -2.62 25.31
N ASP A 88 6.61 -3.62 26.18
CA ASP A 88 7.84 -4.42 26.27
C ASP A 88 8.22 -5.12 24.94
N ASN A 89 7.25 -5.73 24.24
CA ASN A 89 7.52 -6.43 22.98
C ASN A 89 7.97 -5.45 21.89
N PHE A 90 7.27 -4.32 21.77
CA PHE A 90 7.65 -3.27 20.81
C PHE A 90 8.99 -2.63 21.19
N THR A 91 9.20 -2.32 22.47
CA THR A 91 10.47 -1.75 22.97
C THR A 91 11.64 -2.65 22.59
N TRP A 92 11.50 -3.96 22.77
CA TRP A 92 12.51 -4.93 22.38
C TRP A 92 12.80 -4.91 20.87
N ALA A 93 11.77 -4.91 20.02
CA ALA A 93 11.96 -4.87 18.57
C ALA A 93 12.58 -3.54 18.09
N LEU A 94 12.11 -2.41 18.62
CA LEU A 94 12.61 -1.08 18.28
C LEU A 94 14.06 -0.88 18.74
N GLN A 95 14.43 -1.46 19.89
CA GLN A 95 15.82 -1.48 20.35
C GLN A 95 16.74 -2.18 19.34
N MET A 96 16.28 -3.25 18.69
CA MET A 96 17.06 -3.90 17.63
C MET A 96 17.30 -2.98 16.45
N VAL A 97 16.27 -2.25 15.99
CA VAL A 97 16.46 -1.27 14.91
C VAL A 97 17.43 -0.17 15.32
N LYS A 98 17.27 0.39 16.52
CA LYS A 98 18.14 1.45 17.04
C LYS A 98 19.61 1.04 17.10
N GLU A 99 19.91 -0.20 17.50
CA GLU A 99 21.29 -0.71 17.54
C GLU A 99 21.96 -0.78 16.16
N HIS A 100 21.18 -0.83 15.07
CA HIS A 100 21.72 -0.89 13.71
C HIS A 100 21.80 0.46 13.01
N ILE A 101 21.24 1.53 13.59
CA ILE A 101 21.34 2.89 13.05
C ILE A 101 22.54 3.56 13.73
N THR A 102 23.67 3.62 13.01
CA THR A 102 24.97 4.08 13.54
C THR A 102 25.40 5.45 13.01
N SER A 103 24.69 5.97 12.00
CA SER A 103 25.10 7.10 11.16
C SER A 103 24.25 8.36 11.35
N GLY A 104 23.36 8.37 12.34
CA GLY A 104 22.54 9.54 12.70
C GLY A 104 21.36 9.20 13.60
N GLU A 105 20.39 10.12 13.70
CA GLU A 105 19.19 9.97 14.54
C GLU A 105 17.93 9.88 13.69
N VAL A 106 16.98 9.03 14.10
CA VAL A 106 15.63 8.99 13.49
C VAL A 106 14.88 10.25 13.93
N GLU A 107 14.31 10.99 12.98
CA GLU A 107 13.62 12.25 13.25
C GLU A 107 12.09 12.10 13.22
N VAL A 108 11.58 11.25 12.34
CA VAL A 108 10.12 11.06 12.16
C VAL A 108 9.79 9.57 12.14
N ILE A 109 8.78 9.19 12.92
CA ILE A 109 8.23 7.83 12.93
C ILE A 109 6.73 7.89 12.68
N VAL A 110 6.27 7.26 11.60
CA VAL A 110 4.85 7.17 11.24
C VAL A 110 4.31 5.81 11.67
N THR A 111 3.28 5.80 12.51
CA THR A 111 2.62 4.56 12.98
C THR A 111 1.11 4.63 12.80
N ASP A 112 0.42 3.52 12.96
CA ASP A 112 -1.00 3.55 13.30
C ASP A 112 -1.21 3.96 14.77
N ARG A 113 -2.47 3.98 15.23
CA ARG A 113 -2.82 4.34 16.63
C ARG A 113 -2.74 3.13 17.57
N ASP A 114 -1.61 2.43 17.59
CA ASP A 114 -1.29 1.42 18.59
C ASP A 114 -0.59 2.06 19.80
N LEU A 115 -1.32 2.20 20.92
CA LEU A 115 -0.80 2.82 22.13
C LEU A 115 0.46 2.11 22.68
N ALA A 116 0.59 0.80 22.50
CA ALA A 116 1.77 0.08 22.97
C ALA A 116 2.98 0.37 22.09
N LEU A 117 2.79 0.45 20.76
CA LEU A 117 3.83 0.85 19.82
C LEU A 117 4.22 2.32 20.01
N MET A 118 3.25 3.23 20.14
CA MET A 118 3.49 4.66 20.36
C MET A 118 4.33 4.90 21.63
N ASN A 119 3.97 4.25 22.74
CA ASN A 119 4.74 4.35 23.98
C ASN A 119 6.15 3.75 23.83
N ALA A 120 6.32 2.68 23.05
CA ALA A 120 7.64 2.11 22.79
C ALA A 120 8.50 3.03 21.90
N VAL A 121 7.88 3.71 20.93
CA VAL A 121 8.54 4.74 20.10
C VAL A 121 9.02 5.88 20.99
N GLU A 122 8.17 6.40 21.90
CA GLU A 122 8.56 7.46 22.83
C GLU A 122 9.72 7.04 23.76
N ASN A 123 9.77 5.76 24.14
CA ASN A 123 10.86 5.24 24.98
C ASN A 123 12.18 5.07 24.21
N ILE A 124 12.14 4.54 22.98
CA ILE A 124 13.35 4.18 22.21
C ILE A 124 13.88 5.35 21.38
N PHE A 125 12.97 6.15 20.80
CA PHE A 125 13.25 7.30 19.96
C PHE A 125 12.61 8.58 20.53
N PRO A 126 12.99 9.01 21.74
CA PRO A 126 12.33 10.13 22.44
C PRO A 126 12.44 11.49 21.71
N LYS A 127 13.41 11.62 20.80
CA LYS A 127 13.60 12.81 19.96
C LYS A 127 12.80 12.77 18.67
N ALA A 128 12.37 11.59 18.22
CA ALA A 128 11.63 11.45 16.99
C ALA A 128 10.20 11.92 17.17
N VAL A 129 9.69 12.68 16.22
CA VAL A 129 8.27 13.04 16.18
C VAL A 129 7.48 11.83 15.72
N ASN A 130 6.57 11.34 16.56
CA ASN A 130 5.66 10.27 16.18
C ASN A 130 4.38 10.83 15.53
N LEU A 131 4.26 10.62 14.22
CA LEU A 131 3.06 10.96 13.45
C LEU A 131 2.12 9.75 13.34
N LEU A 132 0.82 10.02 13.24
CA LEU A 132 -0.18 8.98 12.99
C LEU A 132 -0.55 8.95 11.51
N CYS A 133 -0.59 7.74 10.95
CA CYS A 133 -0.91 7.52 9.55
C CYS A 133 -2.35 7.97 9.22
N LEU A 134 -2.46 9.01 8.41
CA LEU A 134 -3.74 9.64 8.07
C LEU A 134 -4.67 8.68 7.31
N PHE A 135 -4.13 7.77 6.51
CA PHE A 135 -4.90 6.74 5.82
C PHE A 135 -5.67 5.84 6.79
N HIS A 136 -4.99 5.33 7.83
CA HIS A 136 -5.63 4.49 8.84
C HIS A 136 -6.67 5.26 9.66
N ILE A 137 -6.39 6.52 9.99
CA ILE A 137 -7.35 7.40 10.67
C ILE A 137 -8.60 7.58 9.81
N CYS A 138 -8.45 8.01 8.55
CA CYS A 138 -9.57 8.26 7.65
C CYS A 138 -10.40 7.00 7.41
N LYS A 139 -9.75 5.83 7.31
CA LYS A 139 -10.43 4.53 7.22
C LYS A 139 -11.28 4.26 8.45
N ASN A 140 -10.72 4.46 9.65
CA ASN A 140 -11.42 4.24 10.92
C ASN A 140 -12.59 5.21 11.12
N VAL A 141 -12.38 6.49 10.86
CA VAL A 141 -13.41 7.52 10.93
C VAL A 141 -14.54 7.22 9.95
N LYS A 142 -14.23 6.89 8.69
CA LYS A 142 -15.22 6.52 7.67
C LYS A 142 -16.01 5.27 8.06
N ALA A 143 -15.34 4.24 8.60
CA ALA A 143 -16.00 3.03 9.07
C ALA A 143 -16.97 3.33 10.22
N LYS A 144 -16.55 4.15 11.21
CA LYS A 144 -17.44 4.57 12.29
C LYS A 144 -18.62 5.37 11.76
N CYS A 145 -18.39 6.34 10.87
CA CYS A 145 -19.44 7.16 10.27
C CYS A 145 -20.53 6.29 9.63
N LYS A 146 -20.13 5.29 8.82
CA LYS A 146 -21.06 4.34 8.19
C LYS A 146 -21.89 3.54 9.20
N MET A 147 -21.34 3.24 10.37
CA MET A 147 -22.01 2.45 11.41
C MET A 147 -23.00 3.27 12.25
N THR A 148 -22.72 4.55 12.47
CA THR A 148 -23.44 5.35 13.47
C THR A 148 -24.22 6.53 12.90
N VAL A 149 -24.05 6.87 11.62
CA VAL A 149 -24.72 8.02 10.98
C VAL A 149 -25.67 7.54 9.88
N PHE A 150 -26.92 8.01 9.93
CA PHE A 150 -27.93 7.85 8.87
C PHE A 150 -28.61 9.20 8.65
N PRO A 151 -28.96 9.62 7.42
CA PRO A 151 -28.86 8.96 6.10
C PRO A 151 -27.50 9.12 5.39
N LYS A 152 -27.29 8.41 4.25
CA LYS A 152 -26.05 8.48 3.44
C LYS A 152 -25.63 9.91 3.06
N LYS A 153 -26.58 10.80 2.73
CA LYS A 153 -26.28 12.21 2.42
C LYS A 153 -25.57 12.92 3.56
N LYS A 154 -25.95 12.62 4.81
CA LYS A 154 -25.31 13.18 6.00
C LYS A 154 -23.90 12.62 6.21
N GLN A 155 -23.68 11.34 5.89
CA GLN A 155 -22.33 10.74 5.92
C GLN A 155 -21.38 11.48 4.97
N VAL A 156 -21.80 11.79 3.75
CA VAL A 156 -20.98 12.53 2.77
C VAL A 156 -20.59 13.90 3.34
N GLN A 157 -21.56 14.68 3.82
CA GLN A 157 -21.30 16.00 4.42
C GLN A 157 -20.34 15.94 5.60
N ILE A 158 -20.49 14.93 6.46
CA ILE A 158 -19.59 14.73 7.61
C ILE A 158 -18.17 14.40 7.14
N MET A 159 -18.03 13.54 6.13
CA MET A 159 -16.71 13.15 5.62
C MET A 159 -16.02 14.30 4.87
N GLU A 160 -16.77 15.13 4.14
CA GLU A 160 -16.25 16.36 3.51
C GLU A 160 -15.78 17.37 4.58
N ALA A 161 -16.56 17.54 5.65
CA ALA A 161 -16.18 18.42 6.77
C ALA A 161 -14.98 17.86 7.56
N TRP A 162 -14.91 16.55 7.75
CA TRP A 162 -13.75 15.87 8.33
C TRP A 162 -12.49 16.12 7.49
N GLU A 163 -12.59 15.94 6.17
CA GLU A 163 -11.49 16.16 5.24
C GLU A 163 -11.01 17.62 5.26
N ALA A 164 -11.94 18.57 5.22
CA ALA A 164 -11.60 19.98 5.36
C ALA A 164 -10.87 20.27 6.68
N LEU A 165 -11.32 19.66 7.79
CA LEU A 165 -10.75 19.83 9.13
C LEU A 165 -9.30 19.31 9.21
N ILE A 166 -9.02 18.10 8.71
CA ILE A 166 -7.67 17.50 8.78
C ILE A 166 -6.65 18.21 7.89
N TYR A 167 -7.10 18.75 6.75
CA TYR A 167 -6.30 19.58 5.84
C TYR A 167 -6.42 21.06 6.17
N SER A 168 -6.49 21.39 7.47
CA SER A 168 -6.41 22.77 7.94
C SER A 168 -4.97 23.23 7.92
N TYR A 169 -4.70 24.33 7.23
CA TYR A 169 -3.34 24.83 7.06
C TYR A 169 -2.72 25.37 8.36
N ASP A 170 -3.52 26.04 9.19
CA ASP A 170 -3.09 26.61 10.46
C ASP A 170 -4.13 26.36 11.56
N GLU A 171 -3.79 26.72 12.79
CA GLU A 171 -4.64 26.50 13.96
C GLU A 171 -5.94 27.32 13.90
N ALA A 172 -5.89 28.54 13.34
CA ALA A 172 -7.08 29.39 13.23
C ALA A 172 -8.12 28.77 12.29
N GLN A 173 -7.67 28.30 11.12
CA GLN A 173 -8.50 27.58 10.17
C GLN A 173 -9.01 26.27 10.75
N TYR A 174 -8.17 25.55 11.51
CA TYR A 174 -8.58 24.34 12.21
C TYR A 174 -9.76 24.60 13.16
N TYR A 175 -9.66 25.58 14.06
CA TYR A 175 -10.74 25.86 15.01
C TYR A 175 -12.02 26.36 14.32
N MET A 176 -11.89 27.14 13.24
CA MET A 176 -13.04 27.54 12.42
C MET A 176 -13.74 26.32 11.78
N LYS A 177 -12.97 25.43 11.15
CA LYS A 177 -13.51 24.22 10.52
C LYS A 177 -14.01 23.20 11.55
N LEU A 178 -13.44 23.20 12.75
CA LEU A 178 -13.91 22.38 13.87
C LEU A 178 -15.33 22.79 14.28
N ALA A 179 -15.59 24.09 14.42
CA ALA A 179 -16.93 24.60 14.71
C ALA A 179 -17.95 24.22 13.61
N ILE A 180 -17.54 24.25 12.33
CA ILE A 180 -18.37 23.79 11.22
C ILE A 180 -18.64 22.28 11.33
N PHE A 181 -17.60 21.48 11.58
CA PHE A 181 -17.69 20.04 11.75
C PHE A 181 -18.61 19.66 12.93
N GLU A 182 -18.50 20.36 14.06
CA GLU A 182 -19.37 20.25 15.23
C GLU A 182 -20.83 20.55 14.88
N GLY A 183 -21.08 21.67 14.19
CA GLY A 183 -22.42 22.06 13.73
C GLY A 183 -23.05 21.00 12.83
N ILE A 184 -22.27 20.43 11.90
CA ILE A 184 -22.72 19.34 11.03
C ILE A 184 -22.98 18.07 11.85
N CYS A 185 -22.15 17.76 12.85
CA CYS A 185 -22.28 16.55 13.66
C CYS A 185 -23.26 16.67 14.84
N SER A 186 -23.89 17.83 15.04
CA SER A 186 -24.86 18.09 16.13
C SER A 186 -25.97 17.03 16.28
N SER A 187 -26.45 16.48 15.17
CA SER A 187 -27.46 15.42 15.14
C SER A 187 -26.89 13.99 15.28
N CYS A 188 -25.58 13.85 15.46
CA CYS A 188 -24.82 12.60 15.36
C CYS A 188 -23.82 12.44 16.52
N SER A 189 -24.26 12.69 17.76
CA SER A 189 -23.40 12.69 18.96
C SER A 189 -22.53 11.45 19.10
N ILE A 190 -23.05 10.23 18.88
CA ILE A 190 -22.26 8.99 18.98
C ILE A 190 -21.04 8.98 18.05
N PHE A 191 -21.19 9.53 16.84
CA PHE A 191 -20.09 9.66 15.90
C PHE A 191 -19.13 10.76 16.34
N TYR A 192 -19.68 11.93 16.69
CA TYR A 192 -18.92 13.08 17.14
C TYR A 192 -18.06 12.75 18.36
N ASP A 193 -18.65 12.20 19.42
CA ASP A 193 -17.98 11.81 20.66
C ASP A 193 -16.85 10.83 20.37
N TYR A 194 -17.08 9.85 19.47
CA TYR A 194 -16.00 8.98 19.03
C TYR A 194 -14.87 9.76 18.36
N VAL A 195 -15.17 10.63 17.39
CA VAL A 195 -14.12 11.37 16.67
C VAL A 195 -13.35 12.30 17.62
N HIS A 196 -14.09 13.03 18.45
CA HIS A 196 -13.59 14.02 19.36
C HIS A 196 -12.73 13.40 20.47
N GLU A 197 -13.25 12.38 21.17
CA GLU A 197 -12.54 11.73 22.28
C GLU A 197 -11.40 10.83 21.82
N GLN A 198 -11.50 10.21 20.64
CA GLN A 198 -10.52 9.21 20.19
C GLN A 198 -9.45 9.78 19.27
N TRP A 199 -9.69 10.88 18.58
CA TRP A 199 -8.74 11.41 17.59
C TRP A 199 -8.38 12.87 17.86
N LEU A 200 -9.37 13.75 17.98
CA LEU A 200 -9.10 15.19 18.05
C LEU A 200 -8.46 15.61 19.37
N ILE A 201 -9.03 15.21 20.52
CA ILE A 201 -8.46 15.55 21.84
C ILE A 201 -7.04 14.97 22.00
N PRO A 202 -6.82 13.65 21.85
CA PRO A 202 -5.53 13.08 22.21
C PRO A 202 -4.45 13.21 21.12
N HIS A 203 -4.82 13.43 19.85
CA HIS A 203 -3.89 13.16 18.75
C HIS A 203 -3.92 14.16 17.60
N LYS A 204 -4.71 15.25 17.61
CA LYS A 204 -4.78 16.20 16.47
C LYS A 204 -3.41 16.65 15.96
N GLU A 205 -2.46 16.87 16.88
CA GLU A 205 -1.10 17.33 16.59
C GLU A 205 -0.27 16.31 15.80
N ARG A 206 -0.67 15.04 15.80
CA ARG A 206 0.03 13.93 15.13
C ARG A 206 -0.49 13.63 13.71
N PHE A 207 -1.57 14.28 13.24
CA PHE A 207 -2.15 13.99 11.92
C PHE A 207 -2.84 15.17 11.20
N VAL A 208 -3.12 16.28 11.88
CA VAL A 208 -3.71 17.46 11.23
C VAL A 208 -2.61 18.36 10.71
N GLU A 209 -2.75 18.81 9.45
CA GLU A 209 -1.72 19.58 8.74
C GLU A 209 -1.24 20.83 9.47
N ALA A 210 -2.12 21.50 10.22
CA ALA A 210 -1.79 22.68 11.03
C ALA A 210 -0.62 22.46 12.00
N TRP A 211 -0.41 21.22 12.44
CA TRP A 211 0.70 20.81 13.28
C TRP A 211 1.73 19.97 12.53
N THR A 212 1.30 19.01 11.71
CA THR A 212 2.25 18.12 11.01
C THR A 212 3.12 18.86 10.00
N ASN A 213 2.62 19.95 9.39
CA ASN A 213 3.41 20.77 8.46
C ASN A 213 4.55 21.55 9.14
N ARG A 214 4.69 21.46 10.47
CA ARG A 214 5.82 21.98 11.24
C ARG A 214 6.97 20.97 11.38
N VAL A 215 6.78 19.76 10.86
CA VAL A 215 7.71 18.63 10.99
C VAL A 215 8.27 18.30 9.60
N MET A 216 9.58 18.04 9.53
CA MET A 216 10.25 17.68 8.28
C MET A 216 10.04 16.18 7.95
N HIS A 217 8.82 15.83 7.53
CA HIS A 217 8.41 14.45 7.25
C HIS A 217 8.56 14.04 5.78
N PHE A 218 9.08 14.90 4.90
CA PHE A 218 9.34 14.64 3.47
C PHE A 218 8.14 14.01 2.73
N GLY A 219 6.92 14.50 3.03
CA GLY A 219 5.68 13.98 2.42
C GLY A 219 5.13 12.67 3.04
N ASN A 220 5.83 12.07 4.01
CA ASN A 220 5.43 10.83 4.66
C ASN A 220 4.42 11.08 5.80
N THR A 221 3.18 11.39 5.46
CA THR A 221 2.03 11.43 6.40
C THR A 221 1.02 10.30 6.16
N THR A 222 1.22 9.54 5.07
CA THR A 222 0.39 8.40 4.67
C THR A 222 1.26 7.23 4.20
N THR A 223 0.72 6.01 4.16
CA THR A 223 1.40 4.81 3.66
C THR A 223 1.31 4.62 2.14
N GLN A 224 0.93 5.65 1.37
CA GLN A 224 0.77 5.57 -0.09
C GLN A 224 1.61 6.65 -0.78
N MET A 225 2.79 6.29 -1.29
CA MET A 225 3.71 7.22 -1.96
C MET A 225 4.06 6.78 -3.39
N VAL A 226 3.09 6.87 -4.30
CA VAL A 226 3.33 6.70 -5.75
C VAL A 226 2.56 7.73 -6.60
N GLU A 227 1.49 8.34 -6.08
CA GLU A 227 0.61 9.22 -6.87
C GLU A 227 1.15 10.65 -7.05
N SER A 228 1.98 11.14 -6.14
CA SER A 228 2.54 12.51 -6.13
C SER A 228 3.47 12.82 -7.31
N ALA A 229 4.43 11.92 -7.59
CA ALA A 229 5.46 12.15 -8.62
C ALA A 229 4.88 12.17 -10.06
N HIS A 230 3.87 11.32 -10.33
CA HIS A 230 3.18 11.32 -11.62
C HIS A 230 2.34 12.58 -11.84
N TRP A 231 1.81 13.17 -10.78
CA TRP A 231 0.99 14.39 -10.86
C TRP A 231 1.86 15.62 -11.20
N SER A 232 3.03 15.77 -10.58
CA SER A 232 3.95 16.89 -10.86
C SER A 232 4.48 16.88 -12.29
N LEU A 233 4.84 15.70 -12.82
CA LEU A 233 5.29 15.56 -14.22
C LEU A 233 4.18 15.91 -15.22
N LYS A 234 2.95 15.45 -14.99
CA LYS A 234 1.79 15.78 -15.84
C LYS A 234 1.47 17.27 -15.87
N ARG A 235 1.77 18.02 -14.79
CA ARG A 235 1.57 19.47 -14.72
C ARG A 235 2.60 20.26 -15.54
N ILE A 236 3.85 19.81 -15.54
CA ILE A 236 4.95 20.41 -16.32
C ILE A 236 4.72 20.24 -17.82
N LEU A 237 4.15 19.09 -18.22
CA LEU A 237 3.86 18.79 -19.62
C LEU A 237 2.63 19.55 -20.17
N GLN A 238 1.89 20.27 -19.31
CA GLN A 238 0.74 21.14 -19.57
C GLN A 238 -0.47 20.51 -20.30
N ASP A 239 -0.27 19.66 -21.30
CA ASP A 239 -1.28 18.84 -21.98
C ASP A 239 -0.67 17.55 -22.57
N SER A 240 -1.53 16.67 -23.11
CA SER A 240 -1.11 15.43 -23.78
C SER A 240 -0.89 15.59 -25.29
N ILE A 241 -0.82 16.82 -25.80
CA ILE A 241 -0.85 17.16 -27.23
C ILE A 241 0.56 17.38 -27.78
N GLY A 242 1.53 17.73 -26.93
CA GLY A 242 2.94 17.90 -27.30
C GLY A 242 3.54 16.63 -27.92
N ASP A 243 4.16 16.76 -29.10
CA ASP A 243 4.88 15.64 -29.71
C ASP A 243 6.14 15.27 -28.89
N ILE A 244 6.78 14.14 -29.20
CA ILE A 244 7.99 13.69 -28.48
C ILE A 244 9.09 14.76 -28.48
N CYS A 245 9.17 15.58 -29.54
CA CYS A 245 10.14 16.68 -29.61
C CYS A 245 9.74 17.83 -28.69
N SER A 246 8.47 18.17 -28.57
CA SER A 246 7.89 19.20 -27.70
C SER A 246 7.98 18.82 -26.22
N VAL A 247 7.72 17.54 -25.92
CA VAL A 247 7.91 16.93 -24.60
C VAL A 247 9.39 16.90 -24.26
N TRP A 248 10.25 16.47 -25.19
CA TRP A 248 11.70 16.55 -25.01
C TRP A 248 12.16 17.99 -24.89
N GLU A 249 11.61 18.97 -25.61
CA GLU A 249 11.96 20.39 -25.53
C GLU A 249 11.49 21.02 -24.22
N THR A 250 10.34 20.63 -23.69
CA THR A 250 9.84 21.09 -22.38
C THR A 250 10.66 20.47 -21.25
N ILE A 251 10.92 19.16 -21.33
CA ILE A 251 11.80 18.45 -20.40
C ILE A 251 13.23 18.95 -20.53
N ASN A 252 13.74 19.21 -21.74
CA ASN A 252 15.08 19.73 -22.01
C ASN A 252 15.18 21.20 -21.66
N SER A 253 14.12 22.00 -21.77
CA SER A 253 14.05 23.38 -21.29
C SER A 253 14.06 23.43 -19.77
N MET A 254 13.33 22.54 -19.09
CA MET A 254 13.43 22.34 -17.64
C MET A 254 14.83 21.86 -17.22
N ILE A 255 15.36 20.85 -17.92
CA ILE A 255 16.72 20.30 -17.73
C ILE A 255 17.79 21.29 -18.19
N SER A 256 17.49 22.34 -18.97
CA SER A 256 18.44 23.37 -19.42
C SER A 256 18.24 24.70 -18.70
N ASN A 257 17.16 24.85 -17.93
CA ASN A 257 16.84 26.05 -17.16
C ASN A 257 17.94 26.32 -16.13
N ARG A 258 18.60 27.48 -16.27
CA ARG A 258 19.72 27.92 -15.41
C ARG A 258 19.36 27.88 -13.92
N LEU A 259 18.09 28.01 -13.57
CA LEU A 259 17.62 27.90 -12.20
C LEU A 259 18.04 26.58 -11.52
N TYR A 260 18.04 25.46 -12.26
CA TYR A 260 18.39 24.14 -11.72
C TYR A 260 19.86 23.76 -11.90
N ALA A 261 20.70 24.64 -12.47
CA ALA A 261 22.05 24.27 -12.92
C ALA A 261 22.91 23.64 -11.81
N ASN A 262 22.77 24.12 -10.56
CA ASN A 262 23.52 23.59 -9.41
C ASN A 262 22.95 22.28 -8.84
N LEU A 263 21.74 21.88 -9.24
CA LEU A 263 21.02 20.74 -8.66
C LEU A 263 21.15 19.47 -9.52
N ARG A 264 21.44 19.62 -10.81
CA ARG A 264 21.47 18.50 -11.77
C ARG A 264 22.54 17.48 -11.40
N GLY A 265 22.15 16.21 -11.34
CA GLY A 265 23.05 15.09 -11.07
C GLY A 265 23.53 15.01 -9.61
N VAL A 266 23.11 15.94 -8.74
CA VAL A 266 23.51 15.97 -7.32
C VAL A 266 22.34 15.91 -6.35
N VAL A 267 21.10 16.20 -6.79
CA VAL A 267 19.87 16.00 -6.01
C VAL A 267 18.91 15.03 -6.70
N SER A 268 18.02 14.43 -5.93
CA SER A 268 17.11 13.39 -6.43
C SER A 268 16.10 13.97 -7.41
N LYS A 269 15.61 13.12 -8.31
CA LYS A 269 14.57 13.52 -9.27
C LYS A 269 13.31 14.03 -8.56
N ASN A 270 12.87 13.35 -7.50
CA ASN A 270 11.70 13.77 -6.72
C ASN A 270 11.88 15.16 -6.10
N ALA A 271 13.09 15.50 -5.62
CA ALA A 271 13.39 16.85 -5.15
C ALA A 271 13.19 17.89 -6.26
N ILE A 272 13.67 17.59 -7.48
CA ILE A 272 13.49 18.46 -8.65
C ILE A 272 12.00 18.59 -9.00
N ASP A 273 11.24 17.49 -8.97
CA ASP A 273 9.80 17.49 -9.26
C ASP A 273 9.01 18.35 -8.26
N HIS A 274 9.37 18.31 -6.96
CA HIS A 274 8.81 19.21 -5.94
C HIS A 274 9.18 20.68 -6.16
N ILE A 275 10.44 20.97 -6.49
CA ILE A 275 10.89 22.34 -6.78
C ILE A 275 10.19 22.87 -8.03
N ALA A 276 10.00 22.05 -9.06
CA ALA A 276 9.24 22.42 -10.25
C ALA A 276 7.78 22.74 -9.91
N ALA A 277 7.18 21.98 -8.99
CA ALA A 277 5.83 22.27 -8.51
C ALA A 277 5.70 23.63 -7.82
N GLU A 278 6.73 24.01 -7.07
CA GLU A 278 6.78 25.33 -6.43
C GLU A 278 7.14 26.45 -7.42
N TYR A 279 7.96 26.16 -8.42
CA TYR A 279 8.23 27.09 -9.52
C TYR A 279 6.94 27.46 -10.26
N ASP A 280 6.06 26.50 -10.53
CA ASP A 280 4.75 26.75 -11.14
C ASP A 280 3.86 27.67 -10.29
N ARG A 281 4.06 27.72 -8.97
CA ARG A 281 3.31 28.60 -8.07
C ARG A 281 3.85 30.03 -8.06
N VAL A 282 5.10 30.27 -8.47
CA VAL A 282 5.75 31.60 -8.47
C VAL A 282 4.92 32.63 -9.22
N LYS A 283 4.28 32.27 -10.34
CA LYS A 283 3.46 33.18 -11.15
C LYS A 283 2.26 33.78 -10.41
N TYR A 284 1.76 33.11 -9.37
CA TYR A 284 0.61 33.56 -8.59
C TYR A 284 1.00 34.05 -7.20
N VAL A 285 2.03 33.44 -6.60
CA VAL A 285 2.49 33.74 -5.23
C VAL A 285 3.50 34.89 -5.21
N GLY A 286 4.36 35.00 -6.22
CA GLY A 286 5.47 35.95 -6.21
C GLY A 286 6.38 35.76 -4.99
N ILE A 287 6.76 36.86 -4.34
CA ILE A 287 7.60 36.87 -3.12
C ILE A 287 6.77 36.91 -1.83
N ASP A 288 5.43 36.84 -1.92
CA ASP A 288 4.55 36.95 -0.77
C ASP A 288 4.58 35.67 0.08
N GLN A 289 5.08 35.79 1.31
CA GLN A 289 5.15 34.65 2.24
C GLN A 289 3.78 34.22 2.76
N THR A 290 2.81 35.13 2.84
CA THR A 290 1.48 34.85 3.36
C THR A 290 0.70 33.95 2.41
N GLU A 291 0.75 34.26 1.10
CA GLU A 291 0.17 33.42 0.04
C GLU A 291 1.01 32.15 -0.23
N CYS A 292 2.34 32.22 -0.01
CA CYS A 292 3.21 31.07 -0.25
C CYS A 292 3.00 29.93 0.74
N ARG A 293 2.75 30.25 2.01
CA ARG A 293 2.64 29.31 3.14
C ARG A 293 3.91 28.53 3.49
N CYS A 294 4.93 28.55 2.65
CA CYS A 294 6.24 27.94 2.84
C CYS A 294 6.22 26.47 3.31
N THR A 295 5.12 25.72 3.07
CA THR A 295 4.92 24.36 3.61
C THR A 295 6.03 23.41 3.18
N ILE A 296 6.43 23.43 1.91
CA ILE A 296 7.47 22.56 1.36
C ILE A 296 8.86 22.82 1.97
N ARG A 297 9.13 24.06 2.39
CA ARG A 297 10.37 24.45 3.09
C ARG A 297 10.44 23.78 4.46
N THR A 298 9.34 23.76 5.18
CA THR A 298 9.27 23.15 6.51
C THR A 298 9.19 21.62 6.43
N THR A 299 8.38 21.08 5.51
CA THR A 299 8.07 19.65 5.45
C THR A 299 9.09 18.83 4.68
N HIS A 300 9.73 19.40 3.65
CA HIS A 300 10.67 18.69 2.77
C HIS A 300 12.07 19.33 2.79
N GLY A 301 12.26 20.50 3.41
CA GLY A 301 13.55 21.20 3.37
C GLY A 301 13.93 21.69 1.97
N LEU A 302 12.95 21.91 1.09
CA LEU A 302 13.13 22.39 -0.29
C LEU A 302 12.68 23.85 -0.43
N PRO A 303 13.20 24.61 -1.40
CA PRO A 303 12.80 25.99 -1.61
C PRO A 303 11.32 26.08 -2.01
N CYS A 304 10.59 26.95 -1.32
CA CYS A 304 9.18 27.23 -1.62
C CYS A 304 9.03 28.30 -2.70
N ALA A 305 7.82 28.47 -3.23
CA ALA A 305 7.52 29.41 -4.30
C ALA A 305 8.07 30.84 -4.05
N CYS A 306 7.93 31.39 -2.84
CA CYS A 306 8.41 32.75 -2.55
C CYS A 306 9.94 32.88 -2.48
N GLU A 307 10.65 31.80 -2.18
CA GLU A 307 12.11 31.77 -2.26
C GLU A 307 12.58 31.57 -3.69
N ILE A 308 11.91 30.67 -4.43
CA ILE A 308 12.17 30.45 -5.86
C ILE A 308 11.98 31.74 -6.67
N ALA A 309 10.97 32.55 -6.32
CA ALA A 309 10.72 33.85 -6.92
C ALA A 309 11.94 34.77 -6.84
N LYS A 310 12.69 34.75 -5.72
CA LYS A 310 13.91 35.56 -5.54
C LYS A 310 15.03 35.16 -6.51
N TYR A 311 15.16 33.86 -6.79
CA TYR A 311 16.12 33.32 -7.76
C TYR A 311 15.66 33.47 -9.21
N SER A 312 14.36 33.68 -9.43
CA SER A 312 13.80 33.92 -10.78
C SER A 312 13.92 35.40 -11.19
N MET A 313 13.92 36.31 -10.21
CA MET A 313 14.05 37.77 -10.41
C MET A 313 15.49 38.22 -10.71
N ILE A 314 16.49 37.42 -10.36
CA ILE A 314 17.92 37.67 -10.62
C ILE A 314 18.43 36.42 -11.33
N PRO A 315 19.21 36.50 -12.43
CA PRO A 315 19.63 35.32 -13.20
C PRO A 315 20.64 34.44 -12.44
N ARG A 316 20.18 33.77 -11.37
CA ARG A 316 20.95 32.92 -10.47
C ARG A 316 20.29 31.56 -10.37
N SER A 317 21.12 30.53 -10.31
CA SER A 317 20.68 29.17 -9.97
C SER A 317 20.25 29.08 -8.51
N ILE A 318 19.34 28.14 -8.20
CA ILE A 318 19.02 27.75 -6.83
C ILE A 318 20.31 27.21 -6.20
N PRO A 319 20.76 27.79 -5.09
CA PRO A 319 21.93 27.29 -4.37
C PRO A 319 21.73 25.85 -3.85
N LEU A 320 22.79 25.05 -3.78
CA LEU A 320 22.67 23.67 -3.28
C LEU A 320 22.49 23.63 -1.75
N ASP A 321 23.05 24.60 -1.02
CA ASP A 321 22.94 24.72 0.44
C ASP A 321 21.53 25.00 0.94
N VAL A 322 20.63 25.46 0.06
CA VAL A 322 19.20 25.61 0.37
C VAL A 322 18.39 24.33 0.14
N ILE A 323 19.01 23.24 -0.28
CA ILE A 323 18.39 21.91 -0.40
C ILE A 323 18.82 21.07 0.80
N HIS A 324 17.85 20.49 1.51
CA HIS A 324 18.17 19.57 2.60
C HIS A 324 19.02 18.39 2.11
N GLY A 325 20.11 18.09 2.82
CA GLY A 325 21.13 17.11 2.38
C GLY A 325 20.59 15.70 2.13
N TRP A 326 19.46 15.34 2.74
CA TRP A 326 18.75 14.08 2.45
C TRP A 326 18.44 13.90 0.97
N TRP A 327 18.01 14.95 0.26
CA TRP A 327 17.71 14.89 -1.17
C TRP A 327 18.94 14.70 -2.06
N SER A 328 20.14 14.91 -1.52
CA SER A 328 21.40 14.75 -2.26
C SER A 328 22.01 13.36 -2.09
N LYS A 329 21.43 12.49 -1.24
CA LYS A 329 21.87 11.10 -1.06
C LYS A 329 21.36 10.23 -2.20
N LEU A 330 22.14 10.11 -3.28
CA LEU A 330 21.77 9.36 -4.50
C LEU A 330 22.43 7.99 -4.62
N THR A 331 23.44 7.71 -3.79
CA THR A 331 24.19 6.46 -3.80
C THR A 331 23.80 5.58 -2.63
N PHE A 332 23.69 4.28 -2.90
CA PHE A 332 23.43 3.25 -1.88
C PHE A 332 24.71 2.66 -1.27
N HIS A 333 25.87 3.03 -1.82
CA HIS A 333 27.17 2.52 -1.39
C HIS A 333 27.69 3.25 -0.17
N ILE A 334 28.28 2.47 0.74
CA ILE A 334 29.10 2.97 1.84
C ILE A 334 30.34 3.62 1.23
N ASP A 335 30.61 4.88 1.57
CA ASP A 335 31.91 5.48 1.26
C ASP A 335 32.99 4.62 1.91
N ALA A 336 33.77 3.91 1.08
CA ALA A 336 34.88 3.07 1.52
C ALA A 336 35.99 3.85 2.27
N SER A 337 35.86 5.18 2.37
CA SER A 337 36.76 6.07 3.12
C SER A 337 36.54 6.06 4.63
N SER A 338 35.39 5.57 5.14
CA SER A 338 35.27 5.22 6.55
C SER A 338 35.64 3.75 6.71
N GLN A 339 36.92 3.46 6.94
CA GLN A 339 37.34 2.17 7.48
C GLN A 339 36.47 1.87 8.70
N PRO A 340 35.70 0.76 8.72
CA PRO A 340 35.03 0.33 9.94
C PRO A 340 36.13 0.21 10.99
N SER A 341 35.97 0.88 12.13
CA SER A 341 36.84 0.61 13.28
C SER A 341 36.85 -0.90 13.47
N GLU A 342 38.03 -1.51 13.35
CA GLU A 342 38.19 -2.97 13.38
C GLU A 342 37.57 -3.50 14.69
N LEU A 343 36.38 -4.11 14.59
CA LEU A 343 35.67 -4.65 15.74
C LEU A 343 36.39 -5.93 16.16
N SER A 344 37.16 -5.85 17.24
CA SER A 344 37.80 -7.01 17.84
C SER A 344 36.91 -7.62 18.90
N VAL A 345 36.74 -8.95 18.87
CA VAL A 345 36.06 -9.72 19.92
C VAL A 345 37.02 -10.27 20.97
N LYS A 346 38.32 -9.98 20.85
CA LYS A 346 39.36 -10.65 21.65
C LYS A 346 39.20 -10.35 23.14
N HIS A 347 38.93 -9.10 23.48
CA HIS A 347 38.74 -8.68 24.87
C HIS A 347 37.55 -9.40 25.52
N GLU A 348 36.41 -9.45 24.83
CA GLU A 348 35.20 -10.12 25.29
C GLU A 348 35.43 -11.62 25.47
N ILE A 349 36.14 -12.26 24.54
CA ILE A 349 36.51 -13.67 24.64
C ILE A 349 37.43 -13.90 25.85
N ASP A 350 38.46 -13.07 26.05
CA ASP A 350 39.38 -13.19 27.19
C ASP A 350 38.63 -13.05 28.53
N VAL A 351 37.68 -12.10 28.62
CA VAL A 351 36.81 -11.93 29.80
C VAL A 351 35.92 -13.15 30.01
N ILE A 352 35.34 -13.73 28.95
CA ILE A 352 34.52 -14.94 29.02
C ILE A 352 35.35 -16.14 29.50
N VAL A 353 36.57 -16.31 28.99
CA VAL A 353 37.48 -17.40 29.38
C VAL A 353 37.84 -17.28 30.86
N LYS A 354 38.24 -16.09 31.32
CA LYS A 354 38.53 -15.84 32.74
C LYS A 354 37.32 -16.16 33.62
N LYS A 355 36.13 -15.67 33.24
CA LYS A 355 34.89 -15.95 33.96
C LYS A 355 34.56 -17.44 33.96
N PHE A 356 34.86 -18.16 32.88
CA PHE A 356 34.65 -19.61 32.81
C PHE A 356 35.56 -20.35 33.80
N GLU A 357 36.82 -19.96 33.92
CA GLU A 357 37.78 -20.58 34.84
C GLU A 357 37.38 -20.42 36.32
N GLU A 358 36.86 -19.24 36.68
CA GLU A 358 36.42 -18.87 38.03
C GLU A 358 35.11 -19.55 38.49
N LEU A 359 34.33 -20.14 37.58
CA LEU A 359 33.05 -20.79 37.92
C LEU A 359 33.22 -22.22 38.46
N ASP A 360 32.25 -22.64 39.26
CA ASP A 360 32.07 -24.03 39.69
C ASP A 360 31.59 -24.93 38.53
N VAL A 361 31.55 -26.25 38.73
CA VAL A 361 31.17 -27.21 37.67
C VAL A 361 29.76 -26.91 37.09
N PRO A 362 28.71 -26.66 37.90
CA PRO A 362 27.41 -26.24 37.36
C PRO A 362 27.46 -24.92 36.57
N GLY A 363 28.19 -23.91 37.06
CA GLY A 363 28.37 -22.64 36.37
C GLY A 363 29.10 -22.79 35.04
N LYS A 364 30.13 -23.63 34.99
CA LYS A 364 30.87 -23.99 33.76
C LYS A 364 29.96 -24.68 32.74
N ILE A 365 29.13 -25.63 33.17
CA ILE A 365 28.16 -26.31 32.28
C ILE A 365 27.17 -25.28 31.70
N SER A 366 26.65 -24.39 32.54
CA SER A 366 25.71 -23.34 32.13
C SER A 366 26.33 -22.35 31.12
N LEU A 367 27.54 -21.85 31.40
CA LEU A 367 28.24 -20.91 30.52
C LEU A 367 28.64 -21.57 29.20
N LYS A 368 29.13 -22.81 29.23
CA LYS A 368 29.43 -23.61 28.03
C LYS A 368 28.19 -23.80 27.17
N GLY A 369 27.03 -24.04 27.78
CA GLY A 369 25.74 -24.12 27.08
C GLY A 369 25.43 -22.84 26.31
N LYS A 370 25.55 -21.67 26.94
CA LYS A 370 25.33 -20.36 26.30
C LYS A 370 26.30 -20.10 25.15
N LEU A 371 27.58 -20.41 25.32
CA LEU A 371 28.58 -20.25 24.25
C LEU A 371 28.31 -21.18 23.08
N ARG A 372 27.80 -22.39 23.34
CA ARG A 372 27.39 -23.32 22.29
C ARG A 372 26.22 -22.78 21.48
N GLU A 373 25.24 -22.12 22.10
CA GLU A 373 24.14 -21.46 21.37
C GLU A 373 24.64 -20.32 20.47
N ILE A 374 25.67 -19.58 20.88
CA ILE A 374 26.29 -18.53 20.06
C ILE A 374 27.08 -19.13 18.89
N ALA A 375 27.89 -20.15 19.16
CA ALA A 375 28.75 -20.77 18.15
C ALA A 375 27.98 -21.66 17.16
N TYR A 376 26.85 -22.23 17.59
CA TYR A 376 26.03 -23.15 16.80
C TYR A 376 24.52 -22.83 16.95
N PRO A 377 24.05 -21.67 16.44
CA PRO A 377 22.66 -21.23 16.62
C PRO A 377 21.64 -22.21 16.02
N SER A 378 22.00 -22.89 14.94
CA SER A 378 21.22 -23.96 14.30
C SER A 378 20.97 -25.18 15.20
N THR A 379 21.72 -25.36 16.29
CA THR A 379 21.52 -26.45 17.27
C THR A 379 20.52 -26.11 18.39
N THR A 380 19.82 -24.97 18.28
CA THR A 380 18.87 -24.51 19.29
C THR A 380 17.75 -25.53 19.59
N SER A 381 17.40 -25.68 20.87
CA SER A 381 16.19 -26.40 21.31
C SER A 381 14.92 -25.55 21.19
N MET A 382 15.06 -24.28 20.77
CA MET A 382 13.94 -23.35 20.67
C MET A 382 12.85 -23.87 19.74
N PHE A 383 11.61 -23.81 20.22
CA PHE A 383 10.44 -24.22 19.46
C PHE A 383 9.43 -23.06 19.38
N PRO A 384 8.59 -23.02 18.35
CA PRO A 384 7.62 -21.94 18.17
C PRO A 384 6.46 -22.08 19.19
N PRO A 385 5.62 -21.05 19.39
CA PRO A 385 4.59 -21.08 20.43
C PRO A 385 3.72 -22.35 20.42
N VAL A 386 3.56 -23.01 21.58
CA VAL A 386 2.83 -24.29 21.70
C VAL A 386 1.33 -24.09 21.48
N ALA A 387 0.82 -22.98 22.00
CA ALA A 387 -0.56 -22.55 21.81
C ALA A 387 -0.60 -21.32 20.90
N LYS A 388 -1.71 -21.18 20.15
CA LYS A 388 -1.98 -19.95 19.39
C LYS A 388 -2.00 -18.76 20.36
N VAL A 389 -1.21 -17.75 20.03
CA VAL A 389 -1.11 -16.52 20.84
C VAL A 389 -2.49 -15.88 21.01
N LYS A 390 -2.81 -15.50 22.25
CA LYS A 390 -4.05 -14.79 22.58
C LYS A 390 -3.89 -13.32 22.19
N THR A 391 -4.44 -12.93 21.05
CA THR A 391 -4.45 -11.55 20.57
C THR A 391 -5.63 -10.77 21.16
N LYS A 392 -5.54 -9.44 21.23
CA LYS A 392 -6.68 -8.55 21.53
C LYS A 392 -7.63 -8.48 20.33
N GLY A 393 -8.16 -9.62 19.90
CA GLY A 393 -9.17 -9.70 18.83
C GLY A 393 -10.55 -9.23 19.30
N ALA A 394 -11.41 -8.86 18.36
CA ALA A 394 -12.76 -8.37 18.61
C ALA A 394 -13.54 -9.25 19.61
N PRO A 395 -14.32 -8.66 20.54
CA PRO A 395 -15.20 -9.42 21.43
C PRO A 395 -16.13 -10.29 20.57
N LYS A 396 -16.18 -11.58 20.92
CA LYS A 396 -17.20 -12.49 20.39
C LYS A 396 -18.57 -11.85 20.66
N LYS A 397 -19.43 -11.78 19.62
CA LYS A 397 -20.83 -11.39 19.81
C LYS A 397 -21.42 -12.26 20.92
N GLY A 398 -21.89 -11.61 21.99
CA GLY A 398 -22.52 -12.26 23.13
C GLY A 398 -21.74 -12.10 24.44
N LYS A 399 -21.97 -10.95 25.09
CA LYS A 399 -21.97 -10.66 26.54
C LYS A 399 -21.32 -9.30 26.80
N SER A 400 -22.17 -8.29 26.85
CA SER A 400 -21.89 -6.94 27.30
C SER A 400 -21.38 -6.97 28.74
N LYS A 401 -20.19 -6.40 28.99
CA LYS A 401 -19.95 -5.61 30.20
C LYS A 401 -19.12 -4.38 29.83
N VAL A 402 -19.74 -3.23 30.07
CA VAL A 402 -19.20 -1.89 29.97
C VAL A 402 -18.02 -1.77 30.94
N SER A 403 -16.84 -1.42 30.42
CA SER A 403 -15.83 -0.71 31.19
C SER A 403 -15.29 0.42 30.32
N LYS A 404 -15.50 1.65 30.80
CA LYS A 404 -14.84 2.87 30.32
C LYS A 404 -13.38 2.80 30.78
N ARG A 405 -12.50 2.39 29.88
CA ARG A 405 -11.05 2.66 29.90
C ARG A 405 -10.61 2.79 28.45
N ASP A 406 -9.68 3.70 28.19
CA ASP A 406 -9.10 3.96 26.87
C ASP A 406 -8.73 2.66 26.17
N LYS A 407 -9.53 2.30 25.17
CA LYS A 407 -9.28 1.13 24.32
C LYS A 407 -8.67 1.65 23.04
N SER A 408 -7.47 1.15 22.73
CA SER A 408 -6.87 1.25 21.40
C SER A 408 -7.94 1.01 20.32
N THR A 409 -7.96 1.85 19.29
CA THR A 409 -8.90 1.69 18.18
C THR A 409 -8.59 0.35 17.51
N LYS A 410 -9.60 -0.53 17.41
CA LYS A 410 -9.39 -1.84 16.78
C LYS A 410 -8.79 -1.64 15.39
N ARG A 411 -7.64 -2.27 15.19
CA ARG A 411 -6.91 -2.33 13.93
C ARG A 411 -7.75 -3.01 12.85
N ASP A 412 -7.41 -2.69 11.60
CA ASP A 412 -7.94 -3.38 10.44
C ASP A 412 -7.57 -4.87 10.50
N PRO A 413 -8.56 -5.76 10.33
CA PRO A 413 -8.28 -7.17 10.26
C PRO A 413 -7.42 -7.46 9.02
N SER A 414 -6.33 -8.22 9.15
CA SER A 414 -5.56 -8.64 7.96
C SER A 414 -6.45 -9.45 7.00
N TRP A 415 -6.06 -9.59 5.73
CA TRP A 415 -6.81 -10.38 4.74
C TRP A 415 -7.29 -11.75 5.29
N TRP A 416 -6.42 -12.45 6.02
CA TRP A 416 -6.69 -13.72 6.71
C TRP A 416 -7.81 -13.65 7.76
N GLU A 417 -8.14 -12.47 8.26
CA GLU A 417 -9.24 -12.23 9.19
C GLU A 417 -10.61 -12.19 8.54
N TYR A 418 -10.68 -11.70 7.32
CA TYR A 418 -11.90 -11.80 6.51
C TYR A 418 -12.19 -13.26 6.15
N VAL A 419 -11.15 -14.01 5.74
CA VAL A 419 -11.24 -15.45 5.43
C VAL A 419 -11.64 -16.28 6.67
N ASP A 420 -11.00 -16.11 7.82
CA ASP A 420 -11.35 -16.83 9.05
C ASP A 420 -12.78 -16.54 9.57
N ALA A 421 -13.29 -15.32 9.33
CA ALA A 421 -14.63 -14.91 9.74
C ALA A 421 -15.69 -15.57 8.86
N SER A 422 -15.42 -15.67 7.55
CA SER A 422 -16.30 -16.36 6.61
C SER A 422 -16.38 -17.88 6.83
N VAL A 423 -15.25 -18.54 7.15
CA VAL A 423 -15.22 -19.99 7.44
C VAL A 423 -16.00 -20.33 8.71
N ARG A 424 -16.05 -19.43 9.71
CA ARG A 424 -16.85 -19.62 10.93
C ARG A 424 -18.35 -19.43 10.72
N CYS A 425 -18.77 -18.67 9.71
CA CYS A 425 -20.19 -18.53 9.36
C CYS A 425 -20.73 -19.75 8.60
N SER A 426 -19.85 -20.59 8.04
CA SER A 426 -20.22 -21.84 7.34
C SER A 426 -20.17 -23.09 8.24
N GLY A 427 -19.78 -22.94 9.51
CA GLY A 427 -19.54 -24.04 10.45
C GLY A 427 -20.54 -24.08 11.61
N THR A 428 -21.83 -24.22 11.33
CA THR A 428 -22.82 -24.67 12.32
C THR A 428 -23.52 -25.93 11.84
N ASN A 429 -22.79 -27.05 11.81
CA ASN A 429 -23.40 -28.37 11.88
C ASN A 429 -23.38 -28.82 13.33
N ALA A 430 -24.47 -28.55 14.05
CA ALA A 430 -24.80 -29.28 15.25
C ALA A 430 -25.46 -30.60 14.82
N CYS A 431 -24.85 -31.70 15.22
CA CYS A 431 -25.33 -33.05 15.08
C CYS A 431 -26.68 -33.22 15.81
N SER A 432 -27.70 -33.71 15.10
CA SER A 432 -28.84 -34.38 15.71
C SER A 432 -29.24 -35.59 14.86
N THR A 433 -29.04 -36.76 15.44
CA THR A 433 -29.52 -38.08 15.04
C THR A 433 -31.01 -38.08 14.67
N ILE A 434 -31.36 -38.50 13.44
CA ILE A 434 -32.70 -39.03 13.13
C ILE A 434 -32.58 -40.21 12.16
N ASP A 435 -33.31 -41.25 12.55
CA ASP A 435 -33.53 -42.56 11.98
C ASP A 435 -33.92 -42.62 10.51
N THR A 436 -33.46 -43.69 9.86
CA THR A 436 -33.89 -44.15 8.54
C THR A 436 -35.29 -44.75 8.60
N SER A 437 -36.32 -44.08 8.06
CA SER A 437 -37.42 -44.74 7.35
C SER A 437 -38.38 -43.75 6.67
N LYS A 438 -38.89 -44.18 5.50
CA LYS A 438 -40.02 -43.68 4.69
C LYS A 438 -39.70 -42.76 3.49
N VAL A 439 -39.62 -43.46 2.36
CA VAL A 439 -39.87 -43.03 0.98
C VAL A 439 -41.32 -42.54 0.83
N GLU A 440 -41.55 -41.40 0.16
CA GLU A 440 -42.40 -41.29 -1.04
C GLU A 440 -42.63 -39.84 -1.55
N LYS A 441 -42.56 -39.74 -2.88
CA LYS A 441 -43.32 -38.89 -3.84
C LYS A 441 -42.90 -37.43 -4.12
N LEU A 442 -42.32 -37.30 -5.32
CA LEU A 442 -42.21 -36.12 -6.18
C LEU A 442 -43.58 -35.52 -6.55
N ALA A 443 -43.66 -34.19 -6.61
CA ALA A 443 -44.61 -33.41 -7.41
C ALA A 443 -44.03 -32.00 -7.70
N PRO A 444 -44.46 -31.31 -8.79
CA PRO A 444 -43.55 -30.57 -9.67
C PRO A 444 -43.55 -29.03 -9.52
N ARG A 445 -42.53 -28.41 -10.16
CA ARG A 445 -42.35 -26.96 -10.37
C ARG A 445 -43.66 -26.22 -10.70
N PRO A 446 -43.89 -25.01 -10.14
CA PRO A 446 -44.74 -24.01 -10.77
C PRO A 446 -43.95 -23.08 -11.69
N SER A 447 -44.67 -22.70 -12.73
CA SER A 447 -44.32 -21.93 -13.90
C SER A 447 -44.30 -20.42 -13.69
N VAL A 448 -43.56 -19.78 -14.60
CA VAL A 448 -43.56 -18.37 -15.02
C VAL A 448 -44.88 -17.64 -14.73
N GLN A 449 -44.82 -16.56 -13.94
CA GLN A 449 -45.85 -15.52 -13.93
C GLN A 449 -45.25 -14.15 -14.26
N LYS A 450 -45.90 -13.52 -15.24
CA LYS A 450 -45.66 -12.23 -15.87
C LYS A 450 -45.60 -11.10 -14.85
N LEU A 451 -44.53 -10.30 -14.89
CA LEU A 451 -44.45 -8.99 -14.23
C LEU A 451 -45.25 -7.96 -15.03
N THR A 452 -46.22 -7.34 -14.38
CA THR A 452 -47.04 -6.23 -14.88
C THR A 452 -46.32 -4.89 -14.69
N HIS A 453 -46.53 -4.01 -15.67
CA HIS A 453 -46.02 -2.63 -15.75
C HIS A 453 -46.46 -1.72 -14.58
N ARG A 454 -45.54 -0.84 -14.14
CA ARG A 454 -45.82 0.46 -13.48
C ARG A 454 -44.92 1.55 -14.07
N PRO A 455 -45.31 2.84 -13.98
CA PRO A 455 -45.19 3.78 -15.08
C PRO A 455 -43.86 4.54 -15.10
N SER A 456 -43.47 4.90 -16.32
CA SER A 456 -42.35 5.77 -16.66
C SER A 456 -42.52 7.18 -16.10
N ILE A 457 -41.61 7.60 -15.23
CA ILE A 457 -41.29 9.02 -15.05
C ILE A 457 -40.19 9.33 -16.06
N SER A 458 -40.51 10.16 -17.05
CA SER A 458 -39.62 10.68 -18.07
C SER A 458 -38.53 11.55 -17.44
N LYS A 459 -37.41 10.93 -17.07
CA LYS A 459 -36.14 11.65 -16.97
C LYS A 459 -35.49 11.61 -18.34
N VAL A 460 -35.28 12.79 -18.91
CA VAL A 460 -34.48 13.00 -20.11
C VAL A 460 -33.17 12.23 -19.95
N GLN A 461 -33.01 11.17 -20.74
CA GLN A 461 -31.87 10.27 -20.68
C GLN A 461 -30.73 10.94 -21.44
N GLN A 462 -29.77 11.52 -20.70
CA GLN A 462 -28.49 11.87 -21.31
C GLN A 462 -27.89 10.58 -21.91
N PRO A 463 -27.37 10.62 -23.15
CA PRO A 463 -26.84 9.42 -23.79
C PRO A 463 -25.67 8.87 -22.96
N ARG A 464 -25.73 7.56 -22.61
CA ARG A 464 -24.78 6.85 -21.74
C ARG A 464 -23.32 7.04 -22.16
N VAL A 465 -23.09 7.25 -23.45
CA VAL A 465 -21.78 7.57 -24.05
C VAL A 465 -21.15 8.82 -23.41
N LEU A 466 -21.91 9.87 -23.08
CA LEU A 466 -21.34 11.12 -22.56
C LEU A 466 -20.75 10.98 -21.14
N LEU A 467 -21.24 10.05 -20.31
CA LEU A 467 -20.82 9.94 -18.91
C LEU A 467 -19.40 9.40 -18.73
N PHE A 468 -19.00 8.45 -19.59
CA PHE A 468 -17.73 7.75 -19.47
C PHE A 468 -16.70 8.18 -20.52
N LYS A 469 -17.14 8.86 -21.58
CA LYS A 469 -16.27 9.29 -22.68
C LYS A 469 -15.18 10.25 -22.20
N ASP A 470 -15.48 11.15 -21.27
CA ASP A 470 -14.50 12.07 -20.67
C ASP A 470 -13.37 11.36 -19.89
N TRP A 471 -13.54 10.06 -19.59
CA TRP A 471 -12.56 9.22 -18.93
C TRP A 471 -11.72 8.38 -19.90
N LEU A 472 -11.77 8.69 -21.20
CA LEU A 472 -10.99 8.05 -22.25
C LEU A 472 -10.15 9.07 -23.01
N PRO A 473 -9.01 8.66 -23.59
CA PRO A 473 -8.17 9.55 -24.39
C PRO A 473 -8.98 10.24 -25.48
N VAL A 474 -8.86 11.57 -25.60
CA VAL A 474 -9.68 12.38 -26.52
C VAL A 474 -9.50 11.92 -27.97
N GLU A 475 -8.35 11.35 -28.29
CA GLU A 475 -8.00 10.83 -29.61
C GLU A 475 -8.91 9.67 -30.04
N ILE A 476 -9.37 8.83 -29.09
CA ILE A 476 -10.24 7.68 -29.38
C ILE A 476 -11.72 8.07 -29.46
N HIS A 477 -12.10 9.25 -28.99
CA HIS A 477 -13.51 9.68 -28.86
C HIS A 477 -14.31 9.65 -30.15
N LYS A 478 -13.67 9.96 -31.28
CA LYS A 478 -14.31 9.94 -32.61
C LYS A 478 -14.51 8.52 -33.15
N PHE A 479 -13.76 7.57 -32.60
CA PHE A 479 -13.73 6.17 -32.96
C PHE A 479 -14.59 5.29 -32.05
N ILE A 480 -15.04 5.80 -30.90
CA ILE A 480 -16.01 5.12 -30.06
C ILE A 480 -17.37 5.10 -30.76
N ASP A 481 -17.93 3.91 -30.88
CA ASP A 481 -19.30 3.64 -31.32
C ASP A 481 -20.25 3.63 -30.12
N ASP A 482 -19.92 2.88 -29.06
CA ASP A 482 -20.71 2.82 -27.82
C ASP A 482 -19.86 2.55 -26.57
N ILE A 483 -20.38 2.91 -25.40
CA ILE A 483 -19.84 2.57 -24.08
C ILE A 483 -20.96 1.96 -23.22
N ILE A 484 -20.78 0.69 -22.84
CA ILE A 484 -21.77 -0.03 -22.04
C ILE A 484 -21.24 -0.26 -20.63
N ASP A 485 -21.97 0.31 -19.67
CA ASP A 485 -21.72 0.13 -18.25
C ASP A 485 -22.05 -1.29 -17.79
N VAL A 486 -21.32 -1.77 -16.78
CA VAL A 486 -21.53 -3.08 -16.13
C VAL A 486 -21.64 -2.91 -14.62
N GLY A 487 -22.17 -3.91 -13.92
CA GLY A 487 -22.31 -3.84 -12.46
C GLY A 487 -21.02 -3.47 -11.72
N ASP A 488 -21.12 -2.57 -10.74
CA ASP A 488 -20.01 -1.94 -9.99
C ASP A 488 -19.64 -2.67 -8.68
N ASP A 489 -19.85 -3.99 -8.63
CA ASP A 489 -19.72 -4.83 -7.42
C ASP A 489 -18.29 -5.34 -7.14
N GLY A 490 -17.27 -4.64 -7.67
CA GLY A 490 -15.87 -5.07 -7.60
C GLY A 490 -15.48 -6.18 -8.59
N ASN A 491 -16.42 -6.65 -9.42
CA ASN A 491 -16.14 -7.58 -10.52
C ASN A 491 -16.22 -6.92 -11.90
N CYS A 492 -16.39 -5.60 -11.97
CA CYS A 492 -16.64 -4.85 -13.22
C CYS A 492 -15.70 -5.21 -14.37
N GLY A 493 -14.40 -5.39 -14.13
CA GLY A 493 -13.44 -5.81 -15.18
C GLY A 493 -13.79 -7.18 -15.77
N TYR A 494 -14.06 -8.18 -14.92
CA TYR A 494 -14.42 -9.52 -15.34
C TYR A 494 -15.83 -9.59 -15.93
N ARG A 495 -16.75 -8.72 -15.46
CA ARG A 495 -18.09 -8.52 -16.02
C ARG A 495 -18.03 -7.94 -17.43
N ALA A 496 -17.21 -6.91 -17.65
CA ALA A 496 -16.98 -6.32 -18.96
C ALA A 496 -16.40 -7.35 -19.93
N VAL A 497 -15.40 -8.13 -19.50
CA VAL A 497 -14.83 -9.22 -20.31
C VAL A 497 -15.87 -10.29 -20.63
N ALA A 498 -16.65 -10.75 -19.65
CA ALA A 498 -17.70 -11.75 -19.87
C ALA A 498 -18.76 -11.26 -20.89
N ALA A 499 -19.17 -10.00 -20.79
CA ALA A 499 -20.12 -9.38 -21.71
C ALA A 499 -19.54 -9.25 -23.13
N LEU A 500 -18.32 -8.74 -23.27
CA LEU A 500 -17.61 -8.61 -24.56
C LEU A 500 -17.31 -9.98 -25.19
N LEU A 501 -17.20 -11.03 -24.37
CA LEU A 501 -17.07 -12.39 -24.85
C LEU A 501 -18.40 -13.01 -25.33
N GLY A 502 -19.52 -12.28 -25.23
CA GLY A 502 -20.85 -12.73 -25.64
C GLY A 502 -21.55 -13.64 -24.61
N MET A 503 -20.99 -13.77 -23.40
CA MET A 503 -21.52 -14.64 -22.35
C MET A 503 -22.52 -13.91 -21.42
N GLY A 504 -22.52 -12.58 -21.48
CA GLY A 504 -23.28 -11.71 -20.57
C GLY A 504 -22.49 -11.39 -19.29
N GLU A 505 -22.72 -10.20 -18.73
CA GLU A 505 -21.91 -9.68 -17.61
C GLU A 505 -21.95 -10.57 -16.35
N ASN A 506 -23.02 -11.34 -16.15
CA ASN A 506 -23.18 -12.21 -14.97
C ASN A 506 -22.29 -13.47 -15.01
N CYS A 507 -21.61 -13.74 -16.13
CA CYS A 507 -20.63 -14.82 -16.26
C CYS A 507 -19.22 -14.44 -15.75
N TRP A 508 -19.06 -13.32 -15.06
CA TRP A 508 -17.77 -12.87 -14.51
C TRP A 508 -17.05 -13.93 -13.65
N ALA A 509 -17.79 -14.76 -12.89
CA ALA A 509 -17.21 -15.79 -12.03
C ALA A 509 -16.49 -16.87 -12.86
N PHE A 510 -17.06 -17.22 -14.02
CA PHE A 510 -16.44 -18.13 -14.97
C PHE A 510 -15.15 -17.54 -15.54
N ILE A 511 -15.14 -16.25 -15.89
CA ILE A 511 -13.92 -15.58 -16.39
C ILE A 511 -12.78 -15.66 -15.37
N ARG A 512 -13.07 -15.38 -14.10
CA ARG A 512 -12.09 -15.48 -13.01
C ARG A 512 -11.56 -16.90 -12.86
N GLN A 513 -12.44 -17.89 -12.86
CA GLN A 513 -12.05 -19.30 -12.77
C GLN A 513 -11.13 -19.72 -13.92
N GLN A 514 -11.43 -19.32 -15.15
CA GLN A 514 -10.59 -19.61 -16.31
C GLN A 514 -9.22 -18.92 -16.24
N CYS A 515 -9.17 -17.69 -15.73
CA CYS A 515 -7.90 -16.98 -15.51
C CYS A 515 -7.03 -17.65 -14.43
N VAL A 516 -7.63 -18.21 -13.37
CA VAL A 516 -6.91 -19.00 -12.36
C VAL A 516 -6.32 -20.26 -12.97
N ILE A 517 -7.11 -20.99 -13.77
CA ILE A 517 -6.64 -22.19 -14.46
C ILE A 517 -5.46 -21.84 -15.38
N GLU A 518 -5.58 -20.77 -16.17
CA GLU A 518 -4.51 -20.29 -17.04
C GLU A 518 -3.20 -20.01 -16.30
N LEU A 519 -3.28 -19.29 -15.19
CA LEU A 519 -2.12 -18.92 -14.39
C LEU A 519 -1.47 -20.14 -13.72
N GLN A 520 -2.28 -21.13 -13.31
CA GLN A 520 -1.80 -22.38 -12.73
C GLN A 520 -1.14 -23.29 -13.77
N GLU A 521 -1.75 -23.41 -14.95
CA GLU A 521 -1.30 -24.27 -16.04
C GLU A 521 0.01 -23.77 -16.66
N PHE A 522 0.17 -22.45 -16.80
CA PHE A 522 1.35 -21.82 -17.39
C PHE A 522 2.19 -21.03 -16.38
N MET A 523 2.23 -21.52 -15.13
CA MET A 523 2.86 -20.85 -14.00
C MET A 523 4.30 -20.40 -14.29
N SER A 524 5.15 -21.29 -14.82
CA SER A 524 6.55 -20.98 -15.16
C SER A 524 6.71 -19.86 -16.20
N HIS A 525 5.76 -19.74 -17.14
CA HIS A 525 5.79 -18.69 -18.15
C HIS A 525 5.44 -17.33 -17.55
N TYR A 526 4.43 -17.29 -16.69
CA TYR A 526 4.05 -16.07 -15.96
C TYR A 526 5.08 -15.67 -14.90
N GLU A 527 5.83 -16.62 -14.33
CA GLU A 527 6.93 -16.33 -13.41
C GLU A 527 8.03 -15.50 -14.06
N ILE A 528 8.41 -15.89 -15.27
CA ILE A 528 9.40 -15.16 -16.08
C ILE A 528 8.83 -13.80 -16.49
N LEU A 529 7.56 -13.77 -16.89
CA LEU A 529 6.91 -12.55 -17.38
C LEU A 529 6.72 -11.49 -16.28
N PHE A 530 6.40 -11.91 -15.06
CA PHE A 530 6.04 -11.02 -13.94
C PHE A 530 7.10 -10.97 -12.82
N GLY A 531 8.26 -11.61 -13.01
CA GLY A 531 9.41 -11.46 -12.12
C GLY A 531 9.41 -12.31 -10.86
N GLY A 532 8.70 -13.46 -10.85
CA GLY A 532 8.87 -14.51 -9.84
C GLY A 532 7.61 -15.25 -9.37
N GLU A 533 7.79 -16.47 -8.87
CA GLU A 533 6.73 -17.40 -8.41
C GLU A 533 5.82 -16.82 -7.34
N ASN A 534 6.38 -16.12 -6.35
CA ASN A 534 5.58 -15.54 -5.27
C ASN A 534 4.59 -14.50 -5.79
N TYR A 535 4.96 -13.73 -6.82
CA TYR A 535 4.09 -12.74 -7.43
C TYR A 535 2.94 -13.40 -8.20
N VAL A 536 3.23 -14.44 -9.00
CA VAL A 536 2.21 -15.19 -9.75
C VAL A 536 1.25 -15.91 -8.81
N ARG A 537 1.74 -16.50 -7.70
CA ARG A 537 0.88 -17.12 -6.68
C ARG A 537 -0.04 -16.10 -6.02
N GLN A 538 0.45 -14.90 -5.74
CA GLN A 538 -0.39 -13.81 -5.23
C GLN A 538 -1.44 -13.37 -6.27
N LEU A 539 -1.06 -13.29 -7.55
CA LEU A 539 -1.98 -12.97 -8.64
C LEU A 539 -3.09 -14.03 -8.76
N ILE A 540 -2.75 -15.32 -8.74
CA ILE A 540 -3.73 -16.43 -8.74
C ILE A 540 -4.73 -16.27 -7.59
N HIS A 541 -4.22 -15.98 -6.39
CA HIS A 541 -5.04 -15.78 -5.21
C HIS A 541 -5.95 -14.55 -5.33
N ASN A 542 -5.48 -13.46 -5.95
CA ASN A 542 -6.27 -12.24 -6.17
C ASN A 542 -7.39 -12.46 -7.20
N VAL A 543 -7.12 -13.25 -8.25
CA VAL A 543 -8.11 -13.60 -9.28
C VAL A 543 -9.15 -14.57 -8.74
N TYR A 544 -8.75 -15.52 -7.89
CA TYR A 544 -9.65 -16.49 -7.27
C TYR A 544 -10.61 -15.86 -6.27
N VAL A 545 -11.92 -16.13 -6.40
CA VAL A 545 -12.94 -15.59 -5.49
C VAL A 545 -14.00 -16.63 -5.16
N GLU A 546 -14.08 -17.01 -3.89
CA GLU A 546 -15.16 -17.84 -3.32
C GLU A 546 -16.29 -17.02 -2.67
N GLN A 547 -16.10 -15.71 -2.49
CA GLN A 547 -17.00 -14.81 -1.72
C GLN A 547 -17.17 -13.44 -2.39
N VAL A 548 -17.57 -12.39 -1.67
CA VAL A 548 -17.70 -11.03 -2.23
C VAL A 548 -16.31 -10.47 -2.54
N ALA A 549 -16.08 -10.02 -3.78
CA ALA A 549 -14.80 -9.46 -4.22
C ALA A 549 -14.40 -8.22 -3.42
N SER A 550 -13.21 -8.22 -2.82
CA SER A 550 -12.59 -7.05 -2.20
C SER A 550 -11.82 -6.23 -3.25
N LYS A 551 -11.17 -5.13 -2.84
CA LYS A 551 -10.27 -4.36 -3.71
C LYS A 551 -9.07 -5.17 -4.21
N ASP A 552 -8.57 -6.10 -3.40
CA ASP A 552 -7.46 -6.98 -3.79
C ASP A 552 -7.86 -7.95 -4.90
N ASN A 553 -9.16 -8.14 -5.08
CA ASN A 553 -9.75 -8.98 -6.12
C ASN A 553 -10.10 -8.21 -7.40
N TRP A 554 -9.83 -6.90 -7.46
CA TRP A 554 -10.07 -6.11 -8.66
C TRP A 554 -9.11 -6.54 -9.77
N MET A 555 -9.57 -6.38 -11.02
CA MET A 555 -8.74 -6.66 -12.18
C MET A 555 -7.58 -5.66 -12.23
N THR A 556 -6.34 -6.14 -12.22
CA THR A 556 -5.13 -5.33 -12.37
C THR A 556 -4.58 -5.45 -13.79
N LEU A 557 -4.20 -4.32 -14.36
CA LEU A 557 -3.45 -4.25 -15.61
C LEU A 557 -2.04 -3.75 -15.28
N PRO A 558 -0.99 -4.27 -15.93
CA PRO A 558 -1.04 -5.04 -17.19
C PRO A 558 -1.26 -6.56 -17.06
N GLU A 559 -1.18 -7.14 -15.85
CA GLU A 559 -1.07 -8.59 -15.67
C GLU A 559 -2.27 -9.35 -16.25
N MET A 560 -3.49 -8.93 -15.89
CA MET A 560 -4.69 -9.62 -16.35
C MET A 560 -4.94 -9.46 -17.85
N GLY A 561 -4.39 -8.42 -18.48
CA GLY A 561 -4.46 -8.24 -19.93
C GLY A 561 -3.84 -9.41 -20.68
N TYR A 562 -2.65 -9.84 -20.25
CA TYR A 562 -1.94 -11.01 -20.81
C TYR A 562 -2.65 -12.33 -20.54
N VAL A 563 -3.15 -12.50 -19.31
CA VAL A 563 -3.85 -13.72 -18.88
C VAL A 563 -5.14 -13.90 -19.67
N ILE A 564 -5.95 -12.85 -19.81
CA ILE A 564 -7.21 -12.89 -20.55
C ILE A 564 -6.97 -13.09 -22.04
N ALA A 565 -6.02 -12.34 -22.62
CA ALA A 565 -5.68 -12.49 -24.04
C ALA A 565 -5.27 -13.93 -24.37
N SER A 566 -4.41 -14.52 -23.53
CA SER A 566 -3.92 -15.89 -23.72
C SER A 566 -5.00 -16.94 -23.48
N LYS A 567 -5.75 -16.85 -22.37
CA LYS A 567 -6.76 -17.85 -22.01
C LYS A 567 -7.91 -17.92 -23.01
N PHE A 568 -8.39 -16.78 -23.47
CA PHE A 568 -9.55 -16.70 -24.35
C PHE A 568 -9.20 -16.57 -25.83
N ASN A 569 -7.90 -16.55 -26.15
CA ASN A 569 -7.38 -16.34 -27.50
C ASN A 569 -8.01 -15.11 -28.18
N VAL A 570 -7.96 -13.97 -27.49
CA VAL A 570 -8.50 -12.68 -27.96
C VAL A 570 -7.44 -11.59 -27.87
N VAL A 571 -7.59 -10.56 -28.69
CA VAL A 571 -6.85 -9.30 -28.54
C VAL A 571 -7.58 -8.44 -27.52
N VAL A 572 -6.91 -8.11 -26.42
CA VAL A 572 -7.48 -7.26 -25.38
C VAL A 572 -6.94 -5.85 -25.55
N VAL A 573 -7.81 -4.89 -25.86
CA VAL A 573 -7.48 -3.48 -25.87
C VAL A 573 -7.97 -2.87 -24.56
N ALA A 574 -7.03 -2.35 -23.76
CA ALA A 574 -7.36 -1.62 -22.55
C ALA A 574 -7.17 -0.12 -22.78
N LEU A 575 -8.24 0.65 -22.58
CA LEU A 575 -8.23 2.11 -22.69
C LEU A 575 -8.31 2.74 -21.30
N SER A 576 -7.49 3.77 -21.07
CA SER A 576 -7.61 4.64 -19.89
C SER A 576 -6.90 5.97 -20.14
N LEU A 577 -7.20 7.00 -19.33
CA LEU A 577 -6.49 8.28 -19.36
C LEU A 577 -5.01 8.19 -18.97
N ASN A 578 -4.63 7.18 -18.18
CA ASN A 578 -3.27 7.04 -17.66
C ASN A 578 -2.37 6.23 -18.60
N GLN A 579 -2.92 5.14 -19.15
CA GLN A 579 -2.19 4.22 -20.01
C GLN A 579 -3.17 3.39 -20.83
N SER A 580 -3.01 3.39 -22.15
CA SER A 580 -3.77 2.55 -23.06
C SER A 580 -2.82 1.55 -23.74
N GLN A 581 -3.16 0.26 -23.73
CA GLN A 581 -2.30 -0.81 -24.24
C GLN A 581 -3.12 -1.91 -24.91
N THR A 582 -2.48 -2.60 -25.86
CA THR A 582 -3.02 -3.80 -26.50
C THR A 582 -2.25 -5.04 -26.02
N TYR A 583 -2.98 -6.07 -25.61
CA TYR A 583 -2.45 -7.36 -25.19
C TYR A 583 -2.85 -8.44 -26.20
N PHE A 584 -1.85 -9.20 -26.63
CA PHE A 584 -2.02 -10.33 -27.55
C PHE A 584 -1.83 -11.65 -26.79
N PRO A 585 -2.40 -12.76 -27.29
CA PRO A 585 -2.14 -14.09 -26.76
C PRO A 585 -0.63 -14.38 -26.72
N LEU A 586 -0.14 -14.95 -25.62
CA LEU A 586 1.29 -15.23 -25.46
C LEU A 586 1.74 -16.53 -26.15
N ARG A 587 0.79 -17.41 -26.46
CA ARG A 587 1.07 -18.80 -26.86
C ARG A 587 0.36 -19.26 -28.13
N SER A 588 -0.83 -18.75 -28.39
CA SER A 588 -1.63 -19.16 -29.54
C SER A 588 -1.16 -18.45 -30.81
N PRO A 589 -1.07 -19.14 -31.97
CA PRO A 589 -0.81 -18.48 -33.24
C PRO A 589 -1.97 -17.56 -33.62
N PRO A 590 -1.72 -16.45 -34.34
CA PRO A 590 -2.82 -15.63 -34.82
C PRO A 590 -3.69 -16.43 -35.80
N PRO A 591 -5.01 -16.18 -35.82
CA PRO A 591 -5.88 -16.74 -36.83
C PRO A 591 -5.40 -16.41 -38.25
N THR A 592 -5.54 -17.37 -39.18
CA THR A 592 -5.09 -17.20 -40.56
C THR A 592 -5.93 -16.18 -41.34
N SER A 593 -7.17 -15.94 -40.92
CA SER A 593 -8.07 -14.92 -41.49
C SER A 593 -8.21 -13.73 -40.55
N MET A 594 -8.16 -12.52 -41.12
CA MET A 594 -8.41 -11.28 -40.36
C MET A 594 -9.81 -11.23 -39.72
N SER A 595 -10.80 -11.92 -40.29
CA SER A 595 -12.18 -11.99 -39.75
C SER A 595 -12.28 -12.75 -38.43
N ASP A 596 -11.30 -13.60 -38.15
CA ASP A 596 -11.35 -14.54 -37.03
C ASP A 596 -10.67 -13.97 -35.77
N HIS A 597 -9.99 -12.82 -35.92
CA HIS A 597 -9.48 -12.07 -34.79
C HIS A 597 -10.62 -11.48 -33.96
N ARG A 598 -10.76 -11.96 -32.72
CA ARG A 598 -11.64 -11.32 -31.73
C ARG A 598 -10.87 -10.24 -30.98
N VAL A 599 -11.33 -9.00 -31.13
CA VAL A 599 -10.87 -7.86 -30.33
C VAL A 599 -11.93 -7.54 -29.29
N ILE A 600 -11.53 -7.47 -28.02
CA ILE A 600 -12.38 -6.94 -26.94
C ILE A 600 -11.76 -5.65 -26.41
N VAL A 601 -12.59 -4.63 -26.17
CA VAL A 601 -12.13 -3.33 -25.70
C VAL A 601 -12.75 -3.03 -24.34
N ILE A 602 -11.90 -2.98 -23.32
CA ILE A 602 -12.28 -2.58 -21.96
C ILE A 602 -11.73 -1.19 -21.67
N ALA A 603 -12.48 -0.42 -20.90
CA ALA A 603 -12.07 0.92 -20.49
C ALA A 603 -12.05 1.03 -18.98
N PHE A 604 -10.95 1.52 -18.42
CA PHE A 604 -10.87 1.87 -17.01
C PHE A 604 -11.25 3.34 -16.82
N VAL A 605 -12.35 3.57 -16.10
CA VAL A 605 -13.01 4.87 -15.92
C VAL A 605 -13.23 5.17 -14.44
N ASN A 606 -13.42 6.45 -14.09
CA ASN A 606 -13.64 6.93 -12.71
C ASN A 606 -12.56 6.49 -11.69
N ASN A 607 -11.37 6.09 -12.16
CA ASN A 607 -10.27 5.53 -11.36
C ASN A 607 -10.64 4.30 -10.50
N CYS A 608 -11.77 3.64 -10.76
CA CYS A 608 -12.22 2.49 -9.97
C CYS A 608 -13.17 1.53 -10.68
N HIS A 609 -13.50 1.75 -11.96
CA HIS A 609 -14.53 0.99 -12.66
C HIS A 609 -14.10 0.59 -14.06
N PHE A 610 -14.54 -0.57 -14.53
CA PHE A 610 -14.34 -1.01 -15.92
C PHE A 610 -15.65 -1.04 -16.67
N VAL A 611 -15.64 -0.55 -17.91
CA VAL A 611 -16.78 -0.55 -18.83
C VAL A 611 -16.41 -1.23 -20.15
N GLN A 612 -17.43 -1.63 -20.91
CA GLN A 612 -17.26 -2.13 -22.28
C GLN A 612 -17.17 -0.96 -23.24
N VAL A 613 -16.28 -1.05 -24.23
CA VAL A 613 -16.21 -0.07 -25.32
C VAL A 613 -16.38 -0.79 -26.65
N TYR A 614 -17.18 -0.22 -27.53
CA TYR A 614 -17.31 -0.65 -28.91
C TYR A 614 -16.65 0.42 -29.78
N LEU A 615 -15.67 0.01 -30.58
CA LEU A 615 -14.97 0.89 -31.52
C LEU A 615 -15.53 0.68 -32.92
N LYS A 616 -15.55 1.75 -33.72
CA LYS A 616 -15.89 1.70 -35.14
C LYS A 616 -14.88 0.84 -35.91
N SER A 617 -15.28 0.30 -37.06
CA SER A 617 -14.35 -0.42 -37.93
C SER A 617 -13.15 0.46 -38.33
N TYR A 618 -11.96 -0.14 -38.41
CA TYR A 618 -10.69 0.53 -38.72
C TYR A 618 -10.24 1.60 -37.71
N SER A 619 -10.74 1.54 -36.48
CA SER A 619 -10.27 2.41 -35.40
C SER A 619 -8.82 2.12 -35.03
N PRO A 620 -8.01 3.15 -34.73
CA PRO A 620 -6.66 2.93 -34.21
C PRO A 620 -6.74 2.24 -32.85
N ILE A 621 -5.87 1.26 -32.62
CA ILE A 621 -5.69 0.63 -31.33
C ILE A 621 -4.36 1.06 -30.69
N PRO A 622 -4.27 1.13 -29.36
CA PRO A 622 -3.02 1.46 -28.66
C PRO A 622 -1.88 0.49 -29.01
N PRO A 623 -0.61 0.88 -28.80
CA PRO A 623 0.51 0.00 -29.08
C PRO A 623 0.45 -1.31 -28.27
N ALA A 624 1.05 -2.35 -28.84
CA ALA A 624 1.26 -3.62 -28.15
C ALA A 624 2.08 -3.41 -26.87
N SER A 625 1.69 -4.07 -25.78
CA SER A 625 2.42 -3.99 -24.53
C SER A 625 3.85 -4.53 -24.68
N ASN A 626 4.83 -3.84 -24.09
CA ASN A 626 6.26 -4.07 -24.33
C ASN A 626 6.74 -5.49 -23.96
N LEU A 627 6.09 -6.13 -22.98
CA LEU A 627 6.47 -7.49 -22.57
C LEU A 627 6.07 -8.53 -23.61
N TRP A 628 5.01 -8.30 -24.41
CA TRP A 628 4.56 -9.30 -25.38
C TRP A 628 5.67 -9.71 -26.35
N LYS A 629 6.41 -8.74 -26.94
CA LYS A 629 7.47 -9.01 -27.91
C LYS A 629 8.59 -9.91 -27.35
N ASN A 630 8.93 -9.70 -26.08
CA ASN A 630 10.05 -10.36 -25.43
C ASN A 630 9.69 -11.75 -24.89
N TYR A 631 8.41 -11.99 -24.61
CA TYR A 631 7.99 -13.17 -23.84
C TYR A 631 6.91 -14.02 -24.53
N CYS A 632 6.43 -13.67 -25.73
CA CYS A 632 5.60 -14.58 -26.54
C CYS A 632 6.43 -15.78 -27.06
N ASN A 633 5.77 -16.92 -27.26
CA ASN A 633 6.40 -18.07 -27.91
C ASN A 633 6.51 -17.85 -29.44
N GLU A 634 7.23 -18.74 -30.11
CA GLU A 634 7.42 -18.64 -31.57
C GLU A 634 6.12 -18.77 -32.36
N GLU A 635 5.17 -19.57 -31.87
CA GLU A 635 3.87 -19.76 -32.53
C GLU A 635 3.03 -18.47 -32.52
N ALA A 636 3.01 -17.73 -31.41
CA ALA A 636 2.31 -16.45 -31.29
C ALA A 636 2.99 -15.31 -32.06
N ARG A 637 4.26 -15.47 -32.48
CA ARG A 637 5.00 -14.48 -33.28
C ARG A 637 4.75 -14.56 -34.78
N GLN A 638 4.34 -15.73 -35.27
CA GLN A 638 3.87 -15.90 -36.65
C GLN A 638 2.71 -14.95 -36.91
#